data_AF-A0A1Q8AWS9-F1
#
_entry.id   AF-A0A1Q8AWS9-F1
#
_cell.length_a   1.000
_cell.length_b   1.000
_cell.length_c   1.000
_cell.angle_alpha   90.00
_cell.angle_beta   90.00
_cell.angle_gamma   90.00
#
_symmetry.space_group_name_H-M   'P 1'
#
loop_
_entity.id
_entity.type
_entity.pdbx_description
1 polymer ?
#
loop_
_entity_poly.entity_id
_entity_poly.type
_entity_poly.pdbx_seq_one_letter_code
_entity_poly.pdbx_strand_id
1 'polypeptide(L)'
;MTPIRIFRAAVVIGGAALFAQSLRVMGLDRIVEGVGRVGWGFAAVLLLSGAREVTRTLAWTRTVEGPAPLRFLQAFRARLAGEALNTLLPMGMVLGEPTKASQVGADVPFATAFTALVVEFAFYSASLVLLFGAGVSAFVVLKEVPLGPYATAFGAAAGVIALIVLAGIRWSGPLHDVVFGFASRHPDRVRAIVAFEIAYHVFAVAEVYVTLLLISPVRPTLAAAVVLETVSRVITMVFKMLPMRVGVDEVGSSLFAARVDLNPATGLTLALVRKLRLLFWSAIGLALLVRRPFDSFVLSPSKDELAQDRPAAVAAAVARSNAALVGLAVALTFVAVSAAAEQPPPAIVAGTVSITSPDGQPLVVPGVTLTLTCGGGDPRSETSPRSEISNDQGEFRFSDVTATVNRCSIVADLQGFTSATQVVELKPGEETRVALQLGFDTLREELTVSAKADASADSAIAARVERITAQVMQTAPMASERFQAALPLIPGVVRGPDGLLNINGARSNQSALTFNNANGTDPVTGEDAIELPIDAVSSVQVRGAAYAPEFGLSAGAVTTVETQRAGDAWHVTLNDLEPRLRRRGGRFKGIESFTPRATIAGPVVKGTLSLLQSVQYEFSQTRVFGLPPFESDTKLQSLASFSRADWTIGPSNHFTASAVVSPRKATYAGLNTFNPQKVTPNVKNPNVLASASDQIIVSDK
;
A
#
# COMPACT_ATOMS: atom_id res chain seq x y z
N MET A 1 -22.79 -3.01 -28.51
CA MET A 1 -23.17 -2.62 -27.14
C MET A 1 -22.72 -1.20 -26.88
N THR A 2 -23.53 -0.33 -26.26
CA THR A 2 -23.12 1.04 -25.93
C THR A 2 -22.02 1.03 -24.85
N PRO A 3 -21.06 1.98 -24.87
CA PRO A 3 -19.93 2.03 -23.91
C PRO A 3 -20.38 2.05 -22.45
N ILE A 4 -21.56 2.61 -22.17
CA ILE A 4 -22.19 2.66 -20.85
C ILE A 4 -22.56 1.25 -20.34
N ARG A 5 -23.05 0.36 -21.22
CA ARG A 5 -23.39 -1.02 -20.84
C ARG A 5 -22.15 -1.85 -20.53
N ILE A 6 -21.04 -1.59 -21.22
CA ILE A 6 -19.75 -2.23 -21.00
C ILE A 6 -19.16 -1.81 -19.66
N PHE A 7 -19.13 -0.49 -19.39
CA PHE A 7 -18.67 0.03 -18.10
C PHE A 7 -19.48 -0.52 -16.92
N ARG A 8 -20.81 -0.57 -17.05
CA ARG A 8 -21.69 -1.19 -16.05
C ARG A 8 -21.35 -2.65 -15.80
N ALA A 9 -21.20 -3.43 -16.87
CA ALA A 9 -20.83 -4.83 -16.76
C ALA A 9 -19.47 -4.98 -16.06
N ALA A 10 -18.49 -4.15 -16.41
CA ALA A 10 -17.19 -4.14 -15.76
C ALA A 10 -17.26 -3.82 -14.25
N VAL A 11 -18.05 -2.83 -13.84
CA VAL A 11 -18.23 -2.48 -12.41
C VAL A 11 -18.90 -3.63 -11.63
N VAL A 12 -19.98 -4.20 -12.18
CA VAL A 12 -20.70 -5.32 -11.53
C VAL A 12 -19.85 -6.58 -11.49
N ILE A 13 -19.19 -6.94 -12.59
CA ILE A 13 -18.31 -8.11 -12.68
C ILE A 13 -17.09 -7.93 -11.78
N GLY A 14 -16.46 -6.75 -11.79
CA GLY A 14 -15.34 -6.42 -10.91
C GLY A 14 -15.72 -6.48 -9.44
N GLY A 15 -16.88 -5.91 -9.07
CA GLY A 15 -17.41 -6.00 -7.70
C GLY A 15 -17.70 -7.44 -7.29
N ALA A 16 -18.30 -8.25 -8.16
CA ALA A 16 -18.58 -9.66 -7.90
C ALA A 16 -17.29 -10.51 -7.80
N ALA A 17 -16.29 -10.24 -8.64
CA ALA A 17 -15.00 -10.93 -8.60
C ALA A 17 -14.24 -10.63 -7.31
N LEU A 18 -14.21 -9.36 -6.89
CA LEU A 18 -13.58 -8.96 -5.63
C LEU A 18 -14.34 -9.48 -4.41
N PHE A 19 -15.67 -9.55 -4.47
CA PHE A 19 -16.48 -10.23 -3.46
C PHE A 19 -16.13 -11.72 -3.35
N ALA A 20 -16.05 -12.42 -4.49
CA ALA A 20 -15.67 -13.83 -4.52
C ALA A 20 -14.24 -14.06 -4.02
N GLN A 21 -13.30 -13.18 -4.38
CA GLN A 21 -11.93 -13.22 -3.87
C GLN A 21 -11.90 -12.96 -2.35
N SER A 22 -12.70 -12.02 -1.84
CA SER A 22 -12.83 -11.76 -0.41
C SER A 22 -13.32 -12.99 0.36
N LEU A 23 -14.32 -13.71 -0.17
CA LEU A 23 -14.79 -14.97 0.40
C LEU A 23 -13.69 -16.05 0.41
N ARG A 24 -12.89 -16.13 -0.67
CA ARG A 24 -11.76 -17.08 -0.74
C ARG A 24 -10.68 -16.76 0.28
N VAL A 25 -10.30 -15.49 0.44
CA VAL A 25 -9.25 -15.06 1.37
C VAL A 25 -9.67 -15.25 2.83
N MET A 26 -10.95 -15.03 3.16
CA MET A 26 -11.46 -15.27 4.52
C MET A 26 -11.56 -16.76 4.87
N GLY A 27 -11.69 -17.63 3.86
CA GLY A 27 -11.95 -19.06 4.04
C GLY A 27 -13.39 -19.31 4.47
N LEU A 28 -14.14 -20.08 3.67
CA LEU A 28 -15.55 -20.40 3.97
C LEU A 28 -15.70 -21.12 5.31
N ASP A 29 -14.73 -21.96 5.67
CA ASP A 29 -14.75 -22.72 6.93
C ASP A 29 -14.68 -21.80 8.15
N ARG A 30 -13.85 -20.75 8.11
CA ARG A 30 -13.75 -19.74 9.18
C ARG A 30 -14.99 -18.86 9.27
N ILE A 31 -15.65 -18.60 8.13
CA ILE A 31 -16.93 -17.88 8.08
C ILE A 31 -18.01 -18.71 8.77
N VAL A 32 -18.15 -19.99 8.41
CA VAL A 32 -19.14 -20.91 8.98
C VAL A 32 -18.87 -21.14 10.47
N GLU A 33 -17.61 -21.34 10.85
CA GLU A 33 -17.22 -21.51 12.26
C GLU A 33 -17.46 -20.24 13.07
N GLY A 34 -17.16 -19.06 12.50
CA GLY A 34 -17.42 -17.76 13.13
C GLY A 34 -18.90 -17.49 13.36
N VAL A 35 -19.75 -17.78 12.37
CA VAL A 35 -21.22 -17.72 12.53
C VAL A 35 -21.69 -18.76 13.55
N GLY A 36 -21.12 -19.97 13.51
CA GLY A 36 -21.43 -21.05 14.46
C GLY A 36 -21.13 -20.71 15.91
N ARG A 37 -20.02 -20.00 16.18
CA ARG A 37 -19.65 -19.54 17.54
C ARG A 37 -20.58 -18.45 18.09
N VAL A 38 -21.10 -17.57 17.24
CA VAL A 38 -22.02 -16.49 17.65
C VAL A 38 -23.48 -16.97 17.69
N GLY A 39 -23.81 -17.99 16.88
CA GLY A 39 -25.15 -18.55 16.77
C GLY A 39 -26.21 -17.51 16.36
N TRP A 40 -27.41 -17.63 16.93
CA TRP A 40 -28.51 -16.68 16.70
C TRP A 40 -28.19 -15.24 17.11
N GLY A 41 -27.17 -15.03 17.95
CA GLY A 41 -26.70 -13.68 18.32
C GLY A 41 -26.24 -12.86 17.11
N PHE A 42 -25.82 -13.50 16.01
CA PHE A 42 -25.42 -12.81 14.79
C PHE A 42 -26.59 -12.05 14.15
N ALA A 43 -27.83 -12.52 14.33
CA ALA A 43 -29.02 -11.80 13.85
C ALA A 43 -29.18 -10.44 14.55
N ALA A 44 -28.86 -10.34 15.84
CA ALA A 44 -28.87 -9.06 16.57
C ALA A 44 -27.82 -8.10 16.01
N VAL A 45 -26.63 -8.60 15.67
CA VAL A 45 -25.57 -7.82 15.01
C VAL A 45 -26.03 -7.32 13.64
N LEU A 46 -26.70 -8.17 12.84
CA LEU A 46 -27.26 -7.75 11.54
C LEU A 46 -28.37 -6.69 11.70
N LEU A 47 -29.24 -6.82 12.71
CA LEU A 47 -30.30 -5.84 12.98
C LEU A 47 -29.73 -4.47 13.37
N LEU A 48 -28.75 -4.42 14.27
CA LEU A 48 -28.08 -3.18 14.67
C LEU A 48 -27.34 -2.55 13.48
N SER A 49 -26.70 -3.38 12.65
CA SER A 49 -26.10 -2.93 11.39
C SER A 49 -27.12 -2.35 10.42
N GLY A 50 -28.28 -2.98 10.28
CA GLY A 50 -29.35 -2.50 9.42
C GLY A 50 -29.91 -1.19 9.93
N ALA A 51 -30.09 -1.05 11.25
CA ALA A 51 -30.54 0.19 11.88
C ALA A 51 -29.62 1.38 11.56
N ARG A 52 -28.30 1.15 11.49
CA ARG A 52 -27.32 2.18 11.05
C ARG A 52 -27.53 2.62 9.61
N GLU A 53 -27.80 1.70 8.70
CA GLU A 53 -28.10 2.06 7.30
C GLU A 53 -29.44 2.80 7.20
N VAL A 54 -30.42 2.42 8.00
CA VAL A 54 -31.72 3.10 8.09
C VAL A 54 -31.55 4.54 8.56
N THR A 55 -30.82 4.80 9.65
CA THR A 55 -30.65 6.17 10.17
C THR A 55 -29.95 7.07 9.16
N ARG A 56 -28.89 6.59 8.50
CA ARG A 56 -28.22 7.39 7.47
C ARG A 56 -29.03 7.55 6.18
N THR A 57 -29.86 6.57 5.81
CA THR A 57 -30.84 6.78 4.74
C THR A 57 -31.87 7.85 5.12
N LEU A 58 -32.38 7.83 6.35
CA LEU A 58 -33.31 8.84 6.83
C LEU A 58 -32.66 10.23 6.84
N ALA A 59 -31.41 10.36 7.28
CA ALA A 59 -30.63 11.60 7.19
C ALA A 59 -30.58 12.11 5.73
N TRP A 60 -30.20 11.25 4.78
CA TRP A 60 -30.14 11.61 3.36
C TRP A 60 -31.50 12.03 2.78
N THR A 61 -32.60 11.36 3.14
CA THR A 61 -33.93 11.79 2.67
C THR A 61 -34.33 13.19 3.16
N ARG A 62 -33.75 13.66 4.28
CA ARG A 62 -33.99 15.00 4.83
C ARG A 62 -33.06 16.07 4.27
N THR A 63 -31.96 15.70 3.61
CA THR A 63 -31.03 16.64 2.96
C THR A 63 -31.41 16.99 1.52
N VAL A 64 -32.31 16.23 0.89
CA VAL A 64 -32.78 16.52 -0.47
C VAL A 64 -33.67 17.76 -0.50
N GLU A 65 -33.28 18.75 -1.31
CA GLU A 65 -34.03 19.98 -1.58
C GLU A 65 -34.68 19.89 -2.97
N GLY A 66 -36.02 19.98 -3.06
CA GLY A 66 -36.72 19.92 -4.36
C GLY A 66 -38.23 19.79 -4.21
N PRO A 67 -38.98 19.89 -5.33
CA PRO A 67 -40.44 19.84 -5.33
C PRO A 67 -41.00 18.45 -4.98
N ALA A 68 -40.23 17.38 -5.18
CA ALA A 68 -40.60 16.01 -4.82
C ALA A 68 -39.68 15.47 -3.69
N PRO A 69 -40.24 14.92 -2.60
CA PRO A 69 -39.43 14.30 -1.55
C PRO A 69 -38.87 12.95 -1.99
N LEU A 70 -37.63 12.65 -1.60
CA LEU A 70 -37.03 11.35 -1.85
C LEU A 70 -37.65 10.27 -0.95
N ARG A 71 -38.22 9.23 -1.55
CA ARG A 71 -38.86 8.13 -0.81
C ARG A 71 -37.81 7.27 -0.09
N PHE A 72 -38.08 6.89 1.16
CA PHE A 72 -37.18 6.09 1.98
C PHE A 72 -36.72 4.80 1.30
N LEU A 73 -37.63 4.00 0.77
CA LEU A 73 -37.28 2.68 0.19
C LEU A 73 -36.37 2.81 -1.04
N GLN A 74 -36.54 3.88 -1.81
CA GLN A 74 -35.68 4.18 -2.96
C GLN A 74 -34.29 4.61 -2.51
N ALA A 75 -34.22 5.53 -1.54
CA ALA A 75 -32.97 5.97 -0.93
C ALA A 75 -32.22 4.81 -0.26
N PHE A 76 -32.93 3.92 0.43
CA PHE A 76 -32.36 2.77 1.12
C PHE A 76 -31.72 1.78 0.13
N ARG A 77 -32.42 1.46 -0.96
CA ARG A 77 -31.90 0.58 -2.02
C ARG A 77 -30.67 1.18 -2.71
N ALA A 78 -30.74 2.46 -3.05
CA ALA A 78 -29.63 3.20 -3.65
C ALA A 78 -28.41 3.23 -2.72
N ARG A 79 -28.65 3.44 -1.43
CA ARG A 79 -27.61 3.46 -0.39
C ARG A 79 -26.91 2.12 -0.26
N LEU A 80 -27.65 1.00 -0.12
CA LEU A 80 -27.06 -0.33 -0.04
C LEU A 80 -26.25 -0.69 -1.29
N ALA A 81 -26.75 -0.33 -2.48
CA ALA A 81 -26.04 -0.57 -3.73
C ALA A 81 -24.71 0.21 -3.81
N GLY A 82 -24.73 1.50 -3.45
CA GLY A 82 -23.51 2.31 -3.40
C GLY A 82 -22.53 1.89 -2.31
N GLU A 83 -23.03 1.41 -1.16
CA GLU A 83 -22.18 0.97 -0.05
C GLU A 83 -21.48 -0.36 -0.37
N ALA A 84 -22.13 -1.25 -1.11
CA ALA A 84 -21.47 -2.45 -1.64
C ALA A 84 -20.28 -2.08 -2.55
N LEU A 85 -20.45 -1.08 -3.43
CA LEU A 85 -19.35 -0.61 -4.28
C LEU A 85 -18.25 0.09 -3.46
N ASN A 86 -18.62 0.90 -2.47
CA ASN A 86 -17.68 1.55 -1.54
C ASN A 86 -16.81 0.54 -0.78
N THR A 87 -17.36 -0.64 -0.49
CA THR A 87 -16.71 -1.67 0.32
C THR A 87 -15.85 -2.62 -0.51
N LEU A 88 -16.32 -2.98 -1.71
CA LEU A 88 -15.72 -4.03 -2.53
C LEU A 88 -14.68 -3.51 -3.52
N LEU A 89 -14.83 -2.28 -4.03
CA LEU A 89 -13.95 -1.75 -5.06
C LEU A 89 -12.81 -0.90 -4.45
N PRO A 90 -11.57 -1.02 -4.95
CA PRO A 90 -10.55 -0.02 -4.69
C PRO A 90 -11.07 1.35 -5.14
N MET A 91 -10.82 2.39 -4.36
CA MET A 91 -11.37 3.73 -4.61
C MET A 91 -12.91 3.77 -4.65
N GLY A 92 -13.58 2.86 -3.93
CA GLY A 92 -15.04 2.69 -3.99
C GLY A 92 -15.83 3.99 -3.84
N MET A 93 -15.36 4.97 -3.07
CA MET A 93 -16.01 6.29 -2.93
C MET A 93 -16.18 7.06 -4.26
N VAL A 94 -15.26 6.87 -5.21
CA VAL A 94 -15.31 7.52 -6.54
C VAL A 94 -16.49 7.01 -7.35
N LEU A 95 -16.87 5.74 -7.16
CA LEU A 95 -17.95 5.09 -7.91
C LEU A 95 -19.24 4.99 -7.11
N GLY A 96 -19.16 4.70 -5.81
CA GLY A 96 -20.28 4.41 -4.92
C GLY A 96 -21.14 5.63 -4.63
N GLU A 97 -20.57 6.80 -4.37
CA GLU A 97 -21.38 8.02 -4.09
C GLU A 97 -22.15 8.50 -5.33
N PRO A 98 -21.53 8.62 -6.54
CA PRO A 98 -22.30 8.89 -7.76
C PRO A 98 -23.32 7.78 -8.09
N THR A 99 -23.03 6.52 -7.73
CA THR A 99 -23.99 5.42 -7.90
C THR A 99 -25.24 5.62 -7.04
N LYS A 100 -25.09 6.07 -5.79
CA LYS A 100 -26.25 6.39 -4.91
C LYS A 100 -27.14 7.46 -5.54
N ALA A 101 -26.55 8.56 -6.03
CA ALA A 101 -27.28 9.65 -6.66
C ALA A 101 -27.94 9.25 -8.00
N SER A 102 -27.25 8.48 -8.84
CA SER A 102 -27.81 8.04 -10.14
C SER A 102 -28.97 7.04 -9.99
N GLN A 103 -28.94 6.17 -8.98
CA GLN A 103 -30.02 5.20 -8.71
C GLN A 103 -31.36 5.84 -8.29
N VAL A 104 -31.34 7.12 -7.91
CA VAL A 104 -32.55 7.91 -7.60
C VAL A 104 -32.91 8.90 -8.71
N GLY A 105 -32.15 8.90 -9.82
CA GLY A 105 -32.24 9.85 -10.93
C GLY A 105 -33.60 9.92 -11.63
N ALA A 106 -34.41 8.87 -11.52
CA ALA A 106 -35.77 8.84 -12.08
C ALA A 106 -36.75 9.79 -11.38
N ASP A 107 -36.54 10.07 -10.09
CA ASP A 107 -37.46 10.87 -9.25
C ASP A 107 -36.81 12.18 -8.77
N VAL A 108 -35.48 12.21 -8.65
CA VAL A 108 -34.72 13.38 -8.18
C VAL A 108 -33.56 13.63 -9.15
N PRO A 109 -33.38 14.88 -9.64
CA PRO A 109 -32.24 15.21 -10.49
C PRO A 109 -30.89 14.82 -9.84
N PHE A 110 -29.96 14.32 -10.64
CA PHE A 110 -28.66 13.84 -10.15
C PHE A 110 -27.93 14.90 -9.32
N ALA A 111 -27.84 16.13 -9.81
CA ALA A 111 -27.20 17.24 -9.11
C ALA A 111 -27.80 17.46 -7.71
N THR A 112 -29.14 17.46 -7.62
CA THR A 112 -29.86 17.60 -6.34
C THR A 112 -29.55 16.43 -5.39
N ALA A 113 -29.63 15.19 -5.88
CA ALA A 113 -29.37 14.01 -5.08
C ALA A 113 -27.90 13.94 -4.60
N PHE A 114 -26.97 14.33 -5.46
CA PHE A 114 -25.53 14.37 -5.15
C PHE A 114 -25.18 15.50 -4.17
N THR A 115 -25.73 16.69 -4.35
CA THR A 115 -25.59 17.80 -3.38
C THR A 115 -26.17 17.40 -2.02
N ALA A 116 -27.30 16.70 -1.98
CA ALA A 116 -27.87 16.18 -0.74
C ALA A 116 -26.97 15.14 -0.04
N LEU A 117 -26.26 14.29 -0.81
CA LEU A 117 -25.25 13.38 -0.26
C LEU A 117 -24.05 14.14 0.32
N VAL A 118 -23.62 15.22 -0.33
CA VAL A 118 -22.55 16.08 0.20
C VAL A 118 -22.95 16.68 1.54
N VAL A 119 -24.18 17.20 1.65
CA VAL A 119 -24.69 17.77 2.90
C VAL A 119 -24.77 16.70 3.99
N GLU A 120 -25.31 15.51 3.70
CA GLU A 120 -25.34 14.38 4.65
C GLU A 120 -23.92 14.02 5.11
N PHE A 121 -22.99 13.91 4.17
CA PHE A 121 -21.60 13.56 4.45
C PHE A 121 -20.92 14.61 5.35
N ALA A 122 -21.25 15.89 5.18
CA ALA A 122 -20.73 16.97 6.03
C ALA A 122 -21.24 16.86 7.48
N PHE A 123 -22.54 16.59 7.67
CA PHE A 123 -23.11 16.36 9.01
C PHE A 123 -22.54 15.08 9.66
N TYR A 124 -22.44 14.00 8.90
CA TYR A 124 -21.78 12.78 9.34
C TYR A 124 -20.33 13.04 9.78
N SER A 125 -19.56 13.79 8.98
CA SER A 125 -18.18 14.15 9.31
C SER A 125 -18.07 15.00 10.57
N ALA A 126 -18.98 15.96 10.78
CA ALA A 126 -19.04 16.75 12.01
C ALA A 126 -19.35 15.88 13.24
N SER A 127 -20.26 14.92 13.10
CA SER A 127 -20.64 14.02 14.20
C SER A 127 -19.52 13.07 14.63
N LEU A 128 -18.55 12.76 13.76
CA LEU A 128 -17.39 11.94 14.10
C LEU A 128 -16.50 12.57 15.19
N VAL A 129 -16.48 13.90 15.29
CA VAL A 129 -15.74 14.61 16.34
C VAL A 129 -16.24 14.19 17.72
N LEU A 130 -17.56 14.02 17.88
CA LEU A 130 -18.18 13.56 19.12
C LEU A 130 -17.79 12.12 19.43
N LEU A 131 -17.81 11.23 18.43
CA LEU A 131 -17.39 9.84 18.59
C LEU A 131 -15.91 9.75 19.01
N PHE A 132 -15.02 10.47 18.35
CA PHE A 132 -13.59 10.45 18.66
C PHE A 132 -13.28 11.05 20.03
N GLY A 133 -13.96 12.14 20.40
CA GLY A 133 -13.91 12.69 21.76
C GLY A 133 -14.33 11.65 22.80
N ALA A 134 -15.47 10.98 22.59
CA ALA A 134 -15.95 9.91 23.47
C ALA A 134 -14.98 8.72 23.53
N GLY A 135 -14.37 8.33 22.41
CA GLY A 135 -13.32 7.31 22.31
C GLY A 135 -12.10 7.60 23.19
N VAL A 136 -11.56 8.81 23.07
CA VAL A 136 -10.40 9.25 23.86
C VAL A 136 -10.77 9.32 25.34
N SER A 137 -11.91 9.93 25.68
CA SER A 137 -12.37 9.99 27.07
C SER A 137 -12.57 8.60 27.68
N ALA A 138 -13.17 7.67 26.92
CA ALA A 138 -13.35 6.29 27.36
C ALA A 138 -12.01 5.56 27.60
N PHE A 139 -11.01 5.81 26.75
CA PHE A 139 -9.68 5.22 26.91
C PHE A 139 -8.96 5.74 28.16
N VAL A 140 -9.02 7.06 28.42
CA VAL A 140 -8.45 7.68 29.61
C VAL A 140 -9.07 7.12 30.88
N VAL A 141 -10.40 6.95 30.90
CA VAL A 141 -11.13 6.37 32.04
C VAL A 141 -10.72 4.92 32.28
N LEU A 142 -10.52 4.12 31.22
CA LEU A 142 -10.13 2.71 31.36
C LEU A 142 -8.71 2.50 31.89
N LYS A 143 -7.80 3.44 31.62
CA LYS A 143 -6.39 3.33 32.01
C LYS A 143 -5.98 4.19 33.20
N GLU A 144 -6.95 4.79 33.87
CA GLU A 144 -6.75 5.59 35.09
C GLU A 144 -5.64 6.65 34.92
N VAL A 145 -5.47 7.17 33.69
CA VAL A 145 -4.38 8.11 33.37
C VAL A 145 -4.65 9.43 34.09
N PRO A 146 -3.67 10.01 34.81
CA PRO A 146 -3.86 11.28 35.51
C PRO A 146 -4.17 12.39 34.50
N LEU A 147 -5.40 12.93 34.61
CA LEU A 147 -5.99 13.90 33.67
C LEU A 147 -5.19 15.21 33.52
N GLY A 148 -4.26 15.54 34.43
CA GLY A 148 -3.61 16.85 34.52
C GLY A 148 -2.96 17.38 33.23
N PRO A 149 -1.80 16.83 32.79
CA PRO A 149 -1.08 17.35 31.62
C PRO A 149 -1.68 16.89 30.28
N TYR A 150 -2.47 15.81 30.28
CA TYR A 150 -3.00 15.23 29.06
C TYR A 150 -4.39 15.77 28.69
N ALA A 151 -5.26 16.11 29.65
CA ALA A 151 -6.60 16.65 29.33
C ALA A 151 -6.53 18.02 28.62
N THR A 152 -5.54 18.84 28.95
CA THR A 152 -5.30 20.13 28.28
C THR A 152 -4.79 19.93 26.86
N ALA A 153 -3.87 18.99 26.64
CA ALA A 153 -3.38 18.62 25.31
C ALA A 153 -4.47 17.99 24.44
N PHE A 154 -5.32 17.13 25.00
CA PHE A 154 -6.44 16.49 24.29
C PHE A 154 -7.55 17.48 23.95
N GLY A 155 -7.94 18.35 24.90
CA GLY A 155 -8.91 19.41 24.66
C GLY A 155 -8.43 20.43 23.63
N ALA A 156 -7.15 20.82 23.69
CA ALA A 156 -6.55 21.71 22.71
C ALA A 156 -6.46 21.07 21.32
N ALA A 157 -6.09 19.79 21.20
CA ALA A 157 -6.07 19.08 19.92
C ALA A 157 -7.48 19.01 19.32
N ALA A 158 -8.47 18.54 20.09
CA ALA A 158 -9.85 18.47 19.61
C ALA A 158 -10.40 19.85 19.20
N GLY A 159 -10.09 20.92 19.94
CA GLY A 159 -10.50 22.29 19.64
C GLY A 159 -9.81 22.89 18.41
N VAL A 160 -8.49 22.76 18.29
CA VAL A 160 -7.71 23.20 17.12
C VAL A 160 -8.18 22.48 15.87
N ILE A 161 -8.60 21.23 15.98
CA ILE A 161 -8.99 20.47 14.80
C ILE A 161 -10.47 20.67 14.43
N ALA A 162 -11.37 20.88 15.40
CA ALA A 162 -12.69 21.43 15.11
C ALA A 162 -12.57 22.77 14.37
N LEU A 163 -11.60 23.61 14.77
CA LEU A 163 -11.26 24.84 14.06
C LEU A 163 -10.68 24.59 12.65
N ILE A 164 -9.82 23.59 12.44
CA ILE A 164 -9.29 23.24 11.10
C ILE A 164 -10.40 22.70 10.17
N VAL A 165 -11.32 21.87 10.67
CA VAL A 165 -12.44 21.35 9.88
C VAL A 165 -13.42 22.48 9.55
N LEU A 166 -13.78 23.31 10.54
CA LEU A 166 -14.62 24.49 10.32
C LEU A 166 -13.95 25.49 9.38
N ALA A 167 -12.63 25.72 9.52
CA ALA A 167 -11.85 26.57 8.64
C ALA A 167 -11.73 25.98 7.23
N GLY A 168 -11.60 24.66 7.09
CA GLY A 168 -11.57 23.95 5.81
C GLY A 168 -12.89 24.06 5.05
N ILE A 169 -14.02 23.86 5.76
CA ILE A 169 -15.37 24.08 5.21
C ILE A 169 -15.54 25.56 4.84
N ARG A 170 -15.10 26.50 5.70
CA ARG A 170 -15.17 27.96 5.48
C ARG A 170 -14.29 28.43 4.31
N TRP A 171 -13.10 27.84 4.11
CA TRP A 171 -12.17 28.19 3.03
C TRP A 171 -12.58 27.62 1.68
N SER A 172 -13.32 26.50 1.66
CA SER A 172 -13.93 25.99 0.44
C SER A 172 -15.25 26.72 0.15
N GLY A 173 -15.17 27.87 -0.56
CA GLY A 173 -16.35 28.67 -0.93
C GLY A 173 -17.57 27.86 -1.43
N PRO A 174 -17.41 26.90 -2.37
CA PRO A 174 -18.53 26.08 -2.87
C PRO A 174 -19.18 25.17 -1.82
N LEU A 175 -18.39 24.64 -0.87
CA LEU A 175 -18.85 23.72 0.17
C LEU A 175 -19.55 24.48 1.30
N HIS A 176 -18.99 25.63 1.67
CA HIS A 176 -19.59 26.56 2.62
C HIS A 176 -21.01 26.94 2.19
N ASP A 177 -21.19 27.36 0.95
CA ASP A 177 -22.48 27.82 0.43
C ASP A 177 -23.53 26.70 0.40
N VAL A 178 -23.11 25.47 0.09
CA VAL A 178 -24.02 24.30 0.07
C VAL A 178 -24.44 23.92 1.49
N VAL A 179 -23.49 23.76 2.41
CA VAL A 179 -23.77 23.23 3.76
C VAL A 179 -24.41 24.30 4.66
N PHE A 180 -23.82 25.49 4.76
CA PHE A 180 -24.38 26.57 5.58
C PHE A 180 -25.62 27.19 4.94
N GLY A 181 -25.69 27.23 3.60
CA GLY A 181 -26.90 27.63 2.89
C GLY A 181 -28.06 26.67 3.13
N PHE A 182 -27.82 25.36 3.18
CA PHE A 182 -28.84 24.39 3.60
C PHE A 182 -29.23 24.59 5.08
N ALA A 183 -28.24 24.70 5.97
CA ALA A 183 -28.49 24.77 7.41
C ALA A 183 -29.28 26.02 7.83
N SER A 184 -29.02 27.15 7.18
CA SER A 184 -29.75 28.40 7.40
C SER A 184 -31.18 28.39 6.84
N ARG A 185 -31.41 27.73 5.69
CA ARG A 185 -32.74 27.62 5.07
C ARG A 185 -33.65 26.61 5.77
N HIS A 186 -33.09 25.57 6.38
CA HIS A 186 -33.86 24.44 6.91
C HIS A 186 -33.47 24.03 8.35
N PRO A 187 -33.58 24.93 9.35
CA PRO A 187 -33.15 24.66 10.72
C PRO A 187 -33.86 23.44 11.36
N ASP A 188 -35.14 23.22 11.05
CA ASP A 188 -35.89 22.08 11.58
C ASP A 188 -35.39 20.74 11.03
N ARG A 189 -34.98 20.71 9.76
CA ARG A 189 -34.41 19.50 9.14
C ARG A 189 -33.02 19.20 9.69
N VAL A 190 -32.22 20.23 9.98
CA VAL A 190 -30.90 20.08 10.60
C VAL A 190 -30.98 19.34 11.93
N ARG A 191 -31.95 19.68 12.79
CA ARG A 191 -32.14 18.98 14.09
C ARG A 191 -32.41 17.48 13.89
N ALA A 192 -33.26 17.15 12.92
CA ALA A 192 -33.54 15.75 12.59
C ALA A 192 -32.32 15.02 12.03
N ILE A 193 -31.54 15.66 11.15
CA ILE A 193 -30.30 15.10 10.60
C ILE A 193 -29.30 14.82 11.72
N VAL A 194 -29.05 15.80 12.60
CA VAL A 194 -28.15 15.64 13.74
C VAL A 194 -28.59 14.49 14.66
N ALA A 195 -29.90 14.37 14.92
CA ALA A 195 -30.42 13.25 15.70
C ALA A 195 -30.17 11.88 15.04
N PHE A 196 -30.34 11.78 13.71
CA PHE A 196 -30.03 10.55 12.98
C PHE A 196 -28.53 10.21 12.96
N GLU A 197 -27.66 11.21 12.86
CA GLU A 197 -26.20 11.01 12.93
C GLU A 197 -25.75 10.56 14.33
N ILE A 198 -26.33 11.12 15.40
CA ILE A 198 -26.08 10.66 16.77
C ILE A 198 -26.58 9.22 16.94
N ALA A 199 -27.80 8.92 16.48
CA ALA A 199 -28.37 7.57 16.55
C ALA A 199 -27.50 6.54 15.78
N TYR A 200 -26.92 6.93 14.65
CA TYR A 200 -25.96 6.10 13.92
C TYR A 200 -24.76 5.69 14.79
N HIS A 201 -24.15 6.64 15.52
CA HIS A 201 -23.01 6.33 16.40
C HIS A 201 -23.43 5.48 17.59
N VAL A 202 -24.61 5.73 18.17
CA VAL A 202 -25.17 4.90 19.24
C VAL A 202 -25.35 3.46 18.77
N PHE A 203 -25.95 3.24 17.61
CA PHE A 203 -26.09 1.89 17.05
C PHE A 203 -24.73 1.26 16.70
N ALA A 204 -23.75 2.04 16.26
CA ALA A 204 -22.40 1.55 16.00
C ALA A 204 -21.70 1.05 17.27
N VAL A 205 -21.79 1.80 18.37
CA VAL A 205 -21.25 1.39 19.67
C VAL A 205 -22.04 0.20 20.25
N ALA A 206 -23.37 0.23 20.17
CA ALA A 206 -24.23 -0.85 20.65
C ALA A 206 -23.95 -2.17 19.91
N GLU A 207 -23.72 -2.12 18.61
CA GLU A 207 -23.33 -3.28 17.82
C GLU A 207 -21.99 -3.88 18.28
N VAL A 208 -20.98 -3.05 18.52
CA VAL A 208 -19.69 -3.52 19.06
C VAL A 208 -19.87 -4.12 20.45
N TYR A 209 -20.62 -3.45 21.33
CA TYR A 209 -20.90 -3.91 22.68
C TYR A 209 -21.63 -5.26 22.70
N VAL A 210 -22.71 -5.41 21.92
CA VAL A 210 -23.46 -6.66 21.78
C VAL A 210 -22.59 -7.75 21.16
N THR A 211 -21.76 -7.42 20.17
CA THR A 211 -20.85 -8.41 19.59
C THR A 211 -19.85 -8.91 20.63
N LEU A 212 -19.26 -8.01 21.42
CA LEU A 212 -18.36 -8.37 22.51
C LEU A 212 -19.06 -9.22 23.58
N LEU A 213 -20.31 -8.93 23.93
CA LEU A 213 -21.10 -9.73 24.87
C LEU A 213 -21.32 -11.18 24.38
N LEU A 214 -21.39 -11.38 23.06
CA LEU A 214 -21.61 -12.69 22.47
C LEU A 214 -20.33 -13.53 22.35
N ILE A 215 -19.15 -12.89 22.26
CA ILE A 215 -17.89 -13.57 21.95
C ILE A 215 -16.86 -13.55 23.10
N SER A 216 -16.96 -12.60 24.02
CA SER A 216 -15.97 -12.44 25.09
C SER A 216 -16.33 -13.30 26.30
N PRO A 217 -15.37 -14.03 26.90
CA PRO A 217 -15.59 -14.77 28.14
C PRO A 217 -15.75 -13.85 29.36
N VAL A 218 -15.30 -12.60 29.27
CA VAL A 218 -15.39 -11.58 30.32
C VAL A 218 -16.44 -10.56 29.90
N ARG A 219 -17.22 -10.04 30.86
CA ARG A 219 -18.21 -8.99 30.56
C ARG A 219 -17.50 -7.74 30.02
N PRO A 220 -17.76 -7.32 28.77
CA PRO A 220 -17.16 -6.13 28.22
C PRO A 220 -17.73 -4.87 28.88
N THR A 221 -16.91 -3.83 28.97
CA THR A 221 -17.35 -2.51 29.42
C THR A 221 -17.85 -1.68 28.24
N LEU A 222 -18.75 -0.72 28.49
CA LEU A 222 -19.21 0.21 27.45
C LEU A 222 -18.06 1.07 26.93
N ALA A 223 -17.14 1.46 27.82
CA ALA A 223 -15.94 2.21 27.45
C ALA A 223 -15.06 1.44 26.46
N ALA A 224 -14.86 0.13 26.65
CA ALA A 224 -14.10 -0.71 25.72
C ALA A 224 -14.76 -0.74 24.33
N ALA A 225 -16.09 -0.83 24.26
CA ALA A 225 -16.82 -0.80 23.00
C ALA A 225 -16.69 0.55 22.27
N VAL A 226 -16.74 1.66 23.01
CA VAL A 226 -16.56 3.02 22.46
C VAL A 226 -15.14 3.21 21.92
N VAL A 227 -14.11 2.73 22.62
CA VAL A 227 -12.71 2.74 22.14
C VAL A 227 -12.57 1.89 20.87
N LEU A 228 -13.07 0.65 20.87
CA LEU A 228 -12.94 -0.24 19.71
C LEU A 228 -13.71 0.24 18.48
N GLU A 229 -14.88 0.87 18.66
CA GLU A 229 -15.59 1.50 17.53
C GLU A 229 -14.83 2.71 17.01
N THR A 230 -14.25 3.53 17.89
CA THR A 230 -13.43 4.68 17.52
C THR A 230 -12.23 4.26 16.68
N VAL A 231 -11.46 3.27 17.16
CA VAL A 231 -10.31 2.70 16.45
C VAL A 231 -10.73 2.12 15.10
N SER A 232 -11.81 1.34 15.06
CA SER A 232 -12.29 0.77 13.80
C SER A 232 -12.73 1.85 12.81
N ARG A 233 -13.28 2.96 13.28
CA ARG A 233 -13.64 4.11 12.44
C ARG A 233 -12.40 4.78 11.87
N VAL A 234 -11.34 4.93 12.66
CA VAL A 234 -10.03 5.44 12.19
C VAL A 234 -9.45 4.52 11.11
N ILE A 235 -9.39 3.21 11.39
CA ILE A 235 -8.91 2.20 10.42
C ILE A 235 -9.72 2.26 9.13
N THR A 236 -11.04 2.35 9.25
CA THR A 236 -11.95 2.49 8.10
C THR A 236 -11.62 3.71 7.24
N MET A 237 -11.24 4.82 7.88
CA MET A 237 -10.99 6.08 7.22
C MET A 237 -9.63 6.12 6.53
N VAL A 238 -8.58 5.65 7.21
CA VAL A 238 -7.19 5.58 6.69
C VAL A 238 -7.09 4.58 5.55
N PHE A 239 -7.67 3.39 5.74
CA PHE A 239 -7.54 2.28 4.80
C PHE A 239 -8.78 2.14 3.91
N LYS A 240 -9.54 3.22 3.69
CA LYS A 240 -10.75 3.21 2.85
C LYS A 240 -10.49 2.73 1.41
N MET A 241 -9.24 2.85 0.94
CA MET A 241 -8.85 2.41 -0.40
C MET A 241 -8.54 0.91 -0.49
N LEU A 242 -8.35 0.23 0.66
CA LEU A 242 -8.12 -1.20 0.71
C LEU A 242 -9.45 -1.96 0.69
N PRO A 243 -9.72 -2.81 -0.33
CA PRO A 243 -10.95 -3.59 -0.41
C PRO A 243 -11.12 -4.44 0.84
N MET A 244 -12.27 -4.31 1.53
CA MET A 244 -12.59 -5.08 2.74
C MET A 244 -11.54 -5.00 3.89
N ARG A 245 -10.52 -4.14 3.77
CA ARG A 245 -9.41 -3.94 4.73
C ARG A 245 -8.90 -5.25 5.34
N VAL A 246 -8.66 -6.24 4.49
CA VAL A 246 -8.18 -7.57 4.91
C VAL A 246 -6.80 -7.47 5.52
N GLY A 247 -6.62 -8.06 6.70
CA GLY A 247 -5.39 -8.02 7.49
C GLY A 247 -5.31 -6.83 8.44
N VAL A 248 -5.87 -5.67 8.06
CA VAL A 248 -5.79 -4.45 8.88
C VAL A 248 -6.82 -4.44 10.01
N ASP A 249 -8.09 -4.74 9.70
CA ASP A 249 -9.16 -4.74 10.70
C ASP A 249 -8.90 -5.80 11.79
N GLU A 250 -8.35 -6.96 11.43
CA GLU A 250 -7.98 -8.06 12.31
C GLU A 250 -6.84 -7.72 13.27
N VAL A 251 -5.74 -7.19 12.72
CA VAL A 251 -4.56 -6.80 13.51
C VAL A 251 -4.89 -5.58 14.38
N GLY A 252 -5.55 -4.57 13.83
CA GLY A 252 -5.92 -3.37 14.57
C GLY A 252 -6.87 -3.67 15.73
N SER A 253 -7.92 -4.48 15.51
CA SER A 253 -8.87 -4.81 16.57
C SER A 253 -8.26 -5.68 17.66
N SER A 254 -7.39 -6.64 17.31
CA SER A 254 -6.70 -7.50 18.30
C SER A 254 -5.67 -6.72 19.14
N LEU A 255 -4.91 -5.82 18.52
CA LEU A 255 -3.93 -4.96 19.19
C LEU A 255 -4.58 -4.00 20.20
N PHE A 256 -5.72 -3.41 19.84
CA PHE A 256 -6.45 -2.50 20.71
C PHE A 256 -7.32 -3.22 21.74
N ALA A 257 -7.78 -4.45 21.48
CA ALA A 257 -8.45 -5.27 22.48
C ALA A 257 -7.55 -5.50 23.71
N ALA A 258 -6.26 -5.82 23.51
CA ALA A 258 -5.29 -5.94 24.60
C ALA A 258 -5.17 -4.67 25.45
N ARG A 259 -5.32 -3.50 24.81
CA ARG A 259 -5.22 -2.19 25.49
C ARG A 259 -6.49 -1.78 26.22
N VAL A 260 -7.58 -2.53 26.12
CA VAL A 260 -8.82 -2.31 26.88
C VAL A 260 -9.16 -3.51 27.75
N ASP A 261 -8.12 -4.26 28.16
CA ASP A 261 -8.21 -5.41 29.06
C ASP A 261 -9.07 -6.56 28.53
N LEU A 262 -9.12 -6.69 27.20
CA LEU A 262 -9.72 -7.83 26.50
C LEU A 262 -8.62 -8.70 25.87
N ASN A 263 -8.86 -10.02 25.80
CA ASN A 263 -7.95 -10.93 25.13
C ASN A 263 -7.83 -10.55 23.63
N PRO A 264 -6.61 -10.45 23.04
CA PRO A 264 -6.41 -10.18 21.61
C PRO A 264 -7.25 -11.06 20.67
N ALA A 265 -7.48 -12.32 21.02
CA ALA A 265 -8.33 -13.24 20.26
C ALA A 265 -9.80 -12.79 20.20
N THR A 266 -10.29 -12.10 21.23
CA THR A 266 -11.62 -11.46 21.26
C THR A 266 -11.68 -10.30 20.25
N GLY A 267 -10.60 -9.50 20.16
CA GLY A 267 -10.49 -8.43 19.17
C GLY A 267 -10.45 -8.95 17.73
N LEU A 268 -9.73 -10.05 17.50
CA LEU A 268 -9.71 -10.73 16.20
C LEU A 268 -11.10 -11.26 15.81
N THR A 269 -11.77 -11.96 16.72
CA THR A 269 -13.12 -12.50 16.48
C THR A 269 -14.15 -11.39 16.24
N LEU A 270 -14.07 -10.27 16.98
CA LEU A 270 -14.87 -9.07 16.72
C LEU A 270 -14.70 -8.56 15.28
N ALA A 271 -13.46 -8.46 14.80
CA ALA A 271 -13.18 -8.01 13.44
C ALA A 271 -13.79 -8.95 12.38
N LEU A 272 -13.69 -10.27 12.60
CA LEU A 272 -14.29 -11.27 11.72
C LEU A 272 -15.82 -11.17 11.68
N VAL A 273 -16.48 -11.06 12.83
CA VAL A 273 -17.95 -10.89 12.91
C VAL A 273 -18.41 -9.64 12.16
N ARG A 274 -17.67 -8.53 12.30
CA ARG A 274 -17.97 -7.29 11.58
C ARG A 274 -17.82 -7.46 10.06
N LYS A 275 -16.83 -8.23 9.59
CA LYS A 275 -16.64 -8.54 8.16
C LYS A 275 -17.75 -9.41 7.59
N LEU A 276 -18.21 -10.41 8.35
CA LEU A 276 -19.34 -11.25 7.94
C LEU A 276 -20.59 -10.42 7.67
N ARG A 277 -20.88 -9.48 8.57
CA ARG A 277 -21.99 -8.53 8.42
C ARG A 277 -21.78 -7.57 7.24
N LEU A 278 -20.56 -7.08 7.01
CA LEU A 278 -20.24 -6.27 5.82
C LEU A 278 -20.48 -7.07 4.53
N LEU A 279 -20.05 -8.33 4.48
CA LEU A 279 -20.31 -9.23 3.34
C LEU A 279 -21.80 -9.44 3.11
N PHE A 280 -22.58 -9.64 4.17
CA PHE A 280 -24.03 -9.81 4.09
C PHE A 280 -24.70 -8.60 3.42
N TRP A 281 -24.42 -7.38 3.90
CA TRP A 281 -24.98 -6.17 3.30
C TRP A 281 -24.43 -5.89 1.89
N SER A 282 -23.15 -6.19 1.64
CA SER A 282 -22.56 -6.07 0.30
C SER A 282 -23.22 -7.00 -0.71
N ALA A 283 -23.56 -8.22 -0.31
CA ALA A 283 -24.28 -9.17 -1.16
C ALA A 283 -25.68 -8.66 -1.52
N ILE A 284 -26.41 -8.10 -0.54
CA ILE A 284 -27.72 -7.48 -0.77
C ILE A 284 -27.59 -6.28 -1.71
N GLY A 285 -26.62 -5.40 -1.46
CA GLY A 285 -26.38 -4.21 -2.28
C GLY A 285 -26.03 -4.56 -3.73
N LEU A 286 -25.17 -5.56 -3.94
CA LEU A 286 -24.82 -6.04 -5.28
C LEU A 286 -26.02 -6.66 -6.00
N ALA A 287 -26.85 -7.44 -5.29
CA ALA A 287 -28.08 -8.00 -5.84
C ALA A 287 -29.11 -6.92 -6.25
N LEU A 288 -29.17 -5.81 -5.50
CA LEU A 288 -30.00 -4.66 -5.85
C LEU A 288 -29.45 -3.91 -7.07
N LEU A 289 -28.13 -3.79 -7.19
CA LEU A 289 -27.45 -3.14 -8.32
C LEU A 289 -27.69 -3.89 -9.64
N VAL A 290 -27.75 -5.22 -9.61
CA VAL A 290 -28.06 -6.04 -10.80
C VAL A 290 -29.51 -5.82 -11.28
N ARG A 291 -30.44 -5.57 -10.37
CA ARG A 291 -31.88 -5.46 -10.68
C ARG A 291 -32.32 -4.09 -11.22
N ARG A 292 -31.56 -3.01 -10.97
CA ARG A 292 -31.86 -1.67 -11.51
C ARG A 292 -30.71 -1.13 -12.37
N PRO A 293 -30.92 -0.94 -13.68
CA PRO A 293 -29.89 -0.39 -14.55
C PRO A 293 -29.55 1.05 -14.15
N PHE A 294 -28.28 1.44 -14.28
CA PHE A 294 -27.88 2.85 -14.22
C PHE A 294 -28.59 3.63 -15.33
N ASP A 295 -29.35 4.65 -14.95
CA ASP A 295 -29.77 5.65 -15.93
C ASP A 295 -28.57 6.54 -16.30
N SER A 296 -28.55 6.92 -17.57
CA SER A 296 -27.43 7.44 -18.34
C SER A 296 -26.76 8.66 -17.73
N PHE A 297 -25.61 8.51 -17.04
CA PHE A 297 -24.79 9.69 -16.73
C PHE A 297 -23.27 9.48 -16.54
N VAL A 298 -22.68 8.29 -16.70
CA VAL A 298 -21.21 8.21 -16.55
C VAL A 298 -20.44 8.92 -17.70
N LEU A 299 -21.09 9.30 -18.82
CA LEU A 299 -20.36 9.79 -20.02
C LEU A 299 -20.96 10.99 -20.77
N SER A 300 -22.05 11.61 -20.32
CA SER A 300 -22.56 12.81 -21.01
C SER A 300 -23.35 13.73 -20.09
N PRO A 301 -22.76 14.83 -19.60
CA PRO A 301 -23.53 15.89 -18.94
C PRO A 301 -24.49 16.52 -19.90
N SER A 302 -25.68 16.82 -19.40
CA SER A 302 -26.61 17.70 -20.09
C SER A 302 -25.92 19.06 -20.30
N LYS A 303 -26.24 19.77 -21.39
CA LYS A 303 -25.64 21.07 -21.71
C LYS A 303 -25.82 22.10 -20.58
N ASP A 304 -26.89 21.96 -19.80
CA ASP A 304 -27.19 22.82 -18.65
C ASP A 304 -26.33 22.49 -17.41
N GLU A 305 -25.94 21.23 -17.20
CA GLU A 305 -24.99 20.82 -16.13
C GLU A 305 -23.55 21.24 -16.45
N LEU A 306 -23.16 21.26 -17.73
CA LEU A 306 -21.86 21.77 -18.19
C LEU A 306 -21.69 23.28 -17.97
N ALA A 307 -22.79 24.02 -17.80
CA ALA A 307 -22.75 25.45 -17.52
C ALA A 307 -22.49 25.77 -16.03
N GLN A 308 -22.60 24.79 -15.12
CA GLN A 308 -22.55 25.01 -13.67
C GLN A 308 -21.37 24.26 -13.02
N ASP A 309 -20.27 24.98 -12.75
CA ASP A 309 -18.99 24.47 -12.20
C ASP A 309 -19.05 23.97 -10.73
N ARG A 310 -20.26 23.85 -10.16
CA ARG A 310 -20.50 23.61 -8.73
C ARG A 310 -20.27 22.17 -8.25
N PRO A 311 -20.77 21.09 -8.89
CA PRO A 311 -20.70 19.74 -8.32
C PRO A 311 -19.28 19.16 -8.27
N ALA A 312 -18.43 19.47 -9.27
CA ALA A 312 -17.04 19.03 -9.31
C ALA A 312 -16.17 19.74 -8.27
N ALA A 313 -16.35 21.06 -8.11
CA ALA A 313 -15.66 21.85 -7.10
C ALA A 313 -16.03 21.41 -5.67
N VAL A 314 -17.32 21.09 -5.45
CA VAL A 314 -17.82 20.57 -4.17
C VAL A 314 -17.22 19.18 -3.88
N ALA A 315 -17.19 18.26 -4.85
CA ALA A 315 -16.59 16.94 -4.67
C ALA A 315 -15.09 16.99 -4.33
N ALA A 316 -14.33 17.86 -5.01
CA ALA A 316 -12.90 18.06 -4.73
C ALA A 316 -12.66 18.65 -3.33
N ALA A 317 -13.53 19.55 -2.88
CA ALA A 317 -13.43 20.15 -1.56
C ALA A 317 -13.81 19.17 -0.43
N VAL A 318 -14.76 18.25 -0.69
CA VAL A 318 -15.10 17.15 0.23
C VAL A 318 -13.91 16.21 0.42
N ALA A 319 -13.23 15.84 -0.67
CA ALA A 319 -12.04 14.98 -0.60
C ALA A 319 -10.91 15.60 0.25
N ARG A 320 -10.67 16.90 0.12
CA ARG A 320 -9.66 17.64 0.93
C ARG A 320 -10.03 17.71 2.41
N SER A 321 -11.30 17.97 2.73
CA SER A 321 -11.78 18.03 4.12
C SER A 321 -11.66 16.67 4.82
N ASN A 322 -11.87 15.57 4.07
CA ASN A 322 -11.76 14.22 4.59
C ASN A 322 -10.31 13.82 4.93
N ALA A 323 -9.33 14.28 4.15
CA ALA A 323 -7.91 14.04 4.44
C ALA A 323 -7.47 14.69 5.78
N ALA A 324 -8.00 15.87 6.10
CA ALA A 324 -7.73 16.55 7.38
C ALA A 324 -8.34 15.79 8.59
N LEU A 325 -9.54 15.24 8.44
CA LEU A 325 -10.18 14.38 9.45
C LEU A 325 -9.47 13.02 9.63
N VAL A 326 -8.81 12.49 8.59
CA VAL A 326 -7.98 11.27 8.70
C VAL A 326 -6.75 11.57 9.56
N GLY A 327 -6.04 12.67 9.26
CA GLY A 327 -4.88 13.10 10.03
C GLY A 327 -5.19 13.33 11.51
N LEU A 328 -6.37 13.89 11.80
CA LEU A 328 -6.93 14.04 13.14
C LEU A 328 -7.09 12.71 13.88
N ALA A 329 -7.79 11.77 13.25
CA ALA A 329 -8.13 10.51 13.85
C ALA A 329 -6.87 9.71 14.20
N VAL A 330 -5.88 9.72 13.30
CA VAL A 330 -4.56 9.11 13.51
C VAL A 330 -3.82 9.81 14.65
N ALA A 331 -3.73 11.14 14.66
CA ALA A 331 -3.03 11.90 15.71
C ALA A 331 -3.65 11.68 17.10
N LEU A 332 -4.98 11.70 17.23
CA LEU A 332 -5.67 11.45 18.51
C LEU A 332 -5.44 10.03 19.02
N THR A 333 -5.47 9.03 18.15
CA THR A 333 -5.13 7.65 18.54
C THR A 333 -3.66 7.49 18.91
N PHE A 334 -2.75 8.21 18.24
CA PHE A 334 -1.31 8.12 18.52
C PHE A 334 -0.95 8.77 19.86
N VAL A 335 -1.53 9.94 20.17
CA VAL A 335 -1.32 10.64 21.45
C VAL A 335 -1.87 9.83 22.64
N ALA A 336 -3.01 9.16 22.48
CA ALA A 336 -3.56 8.26 23.51
C ALA A 336 -2.68 7.02 23.74
N VAL A 337 -2.02 6.51 22.71
CA VAL A 337 -1.11 5.34 22.81
C VAL A 337 0.23 5.72 23.45
N SER A 338 0.77 6.91 23.16
CA SER A 338 2.02 7.38 23.78
C SER A 338 1.90 7.66 25.28
N ALA A 339 0.70 8.01 25.77
CA ALA A 339 0.45 8.23 27.21
C ALA A 339 0.34 6.93 28.04
N ALA A 340 0.15 5.77 27.38
CA ALA A 340 0.02 4.47 28.04
C ALA A 340 1.31 3.63 27.98
N ALA A 341 2.42 4.19 27.49
CA ALA A 341 3.70 3.53 27.34
C ALA A 341 4.66 3.89 28.51
N GLU A 342 4.26 3.65 29.76
CA GLU A 342 5.25 3.45 30.83
C GLU A 342 5.79 2.02 30.69
N GLN A 343 6.99 1.90 30.10
CA GLN A 343 7.70 0.63 30.07
C GLN A 343 8.31 0.36 31.46
N PRO A 344 8.25 -0.88 31.97
CA PRO A 344 8.94 -1.24 33.20
C PRO A 344 10.46 -1.02 33.04
N PRO A 345 11.19 -0.67 34.13
CA PRO A 345 12.62 -0.38 34.07
C PRO A 345 13.41 -1.58 33.51
N PRO A 346 14.37 -1.35 32.59
CA PRO A 346 15.14 -2.42 31.98
C PRO A 346 15.98 -3.19 33.00
N ALA A 347 16.15 -4.50 32.79
CA ALA A 347 17.10 -5.33 33.54
C ALA A 347 18.46 -5.33 32.86
N ILE A 348 19.53 -5.58 33.62
CA ILE A 348 20.92 -5.63 33.15
C ILE A 348 21.49 -7.02 33.40
N VAL A 349 22.18 -7.60 32.41
CA VAL A 349 22.90 -8.87 32.55
C VAL A 349 24.37 -8.65 32.22
N ALA A 350 25.26 -8.94 33.17
CA ALA A 350 26.70 -8.76 33.01
C ALA A 350 27.45 -10.03 33.46
N GLY A 351 28.67 -10.24 33.01
CA GLY A 351 29.39 -11.45 33.38
C GLY A 351 30.78 -11.57 32.82
N THR A 352 31.43 -12.71 33.11
CA THR A 352 32.75 -13.08 32.59
C THR A 352 32.74 -14.46 31.93
N VAL A 353 33.61 -14.65 30.94
CA VAL A 353 33.84 -15.93 30.27
C VAL A 353 35.28 -16.39 30.49
N SER A 354 35.46 -17.67 30.86
CA SER A 354 36.76 -18.26 31.14
C SER A 354 36.90 -19.70 30.63
N ILE A 355 38.13 -20.21 30.60
CA ILE A 355 38.46 -21.62 30.37
C ILE A 355 39.27 -22.17 31.56
N THR A 356 39.25 -23.49 31.75
CA THR A 356 40.06 -24.14 32.78
C THR A 356 41.50 -24.26 32.31
N SER A 357 42.44 -23.58 33.00
CA SER A 357 43.88 -23.82 32.81
C SER A 357 44.26 -25.24 33.25
N PRO A 358 45.33 -25.85 32.70
CA PRO A 358 45.90 -27.11 33.22
C PRO A 358 46.19 -27.09 34.73
N ASP A 359 46.45 -25.90 35.31
CA ASP A 359 46.70 -25.69 36.74
C ASP A 359 45.43 -25.46 37.57
N GLY A 360 44.23 -25.61 36.97
CA GLY A 360 42.93 -25.48 37.63
C GLY A 360 42.45 -24.04 37.88
N GLN A 361 43.22 -23.02 37.50
CA GLN A 361 42.81 -21.61 37.59
C GLN A 361 41.99 -21.17 36.37
N PRO A 362 40.95 -20.32 36.53
CA PRO A 362 40.17 -19.80 35.41
C PRO A 362 40.99 -18.78 34.62
N LEU A 363 41.18 -19.04 33.32
CA LEU A 363 41.84 -18.13 32.39
C LEU A 363 40.78 -17.41 31.55
N VAL A 364 40.76 -16.08 31.56
CA VAL A 364 39.76 -15.28 30.81
C VAL A 364 39.99 -15.38 29.31
N VAL A 365 38.90 -15.37 28.53
CA VAL A 365 38.95 -15.50 27.07
C VAL A 365 38.26 -14.30 26.39
N PRO A 366 39.01 -13.46 25.66
CA PRO A 366 38.43 -12.37 24.88
C PRO A 366 37.86 -12.87 23.54
N GLY A 367 36.92 -12.12 22.96
CA GLY A 367 36.37 -12.40 21.62
C GLY A 367 35.30 -13.49 21.57
N VAL A 368 34.75 -13.93 22.71
CA VAL A 368 33.66 -14.92 22.78
C VAL A 368 32.36 -14.26 22.36
N THR A 369 31.60 -14.88 21.46
CA THR A 369 30.27 -14.39 21.06
C THR A 369 29.23 -14.90 22.05
N LEU A 370 28.57 -14.00 22.75
CA LEU A 370 27.49 -14.31 23.68
C LEU A 370 26.14 -14.00 23.04
N THR A 371 25.23 -14.96 23.08
CA THR A 371 23.86 -14.81 22.58
C THR A 371 22.85 -14.98 23.72
N LEU A 372 22.13 -13.91 24.05
CA LEU A 372 21.05 -13.91 25.03
C LEU A 372 19.70 -14.13 24.34
N THR A 373 18.97 -15.14 24.79
CA THR A 373 17.62 -15.47 24.33
C THR A 373 16.66 -15.52 25.52
N CYS A 374 15.59 -14.74 25.48
CA CYS A 374 14.58 -14.69 26.54
C CYS A 374 13.26 -15.23 26.00
N GLY A 375 12.73 -16.29 26.61
CA GLY A 375 11.56 -17.00 26.10
C GLY A 375 11.58 -18.47 26.53
N GLY A 376 10.63 -18.86 27.36
CA GLY A 376 10.56 -20.24 27.86
C GLY A 376 10.14 -21.21 26.76
N GLY A 377 11.05 -22.07 26.31
CA GLY A 377 10.79 -23.41 25.75
C GLY A 377 9.89 -23.57 24.52
N ASP A 378 9.29 -22.52 23.95
CA ASP A 378 8.51 -22.58 22.71
C ASP A 378 9.29 -21.92 21.55
N PRO A 379 9.71 -22.69 20.53
CA PRO A 379 10.46 -22.17 19.38
C PRO A 379 9.66 -21.20 18.47
N ARG A 380 8.45 -20.80 18.85
CA ARG A 380 7.62 -19.81 18.13
C ARG A 380 7.50 -18.43 18.82
N SER A 381 8.14 -18.23 19.97
CA SER A 381 8.21 -16.93 20.61
C SER A 381 9.44 -16.17 20.11
N GLU A 382 9.32 -15.49 18.97
CA GLU A 382 10.37 -14.63 18.39
C GLU A 382 10.65 -13.41 19.28
N THR A 383 11.47 -13.60 20.32
CA THR A 383 12.28 -12.51 20.87
C THR A 383 13.62 -12.59 20.16
N SER A 384 13.96 -11.57 19.36
CA SER A 384 15.20 -11.57 18.58
C SER A 384 16.40 -11.83 19.51
N PRO A 385 17.26 -12.82 19.19
CA PRO A 385 18.47 -13.08 19.98
C PRO A 385 19.34 -11.83 19.99
N ARG A 386 19.82 -11.43 21.17
CA ARG A 386 20.78 -10.32 21.31
C ARG A 386 22.18 -10.90 21.39
N SER A 387 23.12 -10.34 20.64
CA SER A 387 24.52 -10.76 20.65
C SER A 387 25.46 -9.67 21.13
N GLU A 388 26.49 -10.07 21.85
CA GLU A 388 27.58 -9.22 22.33
C GLU A 388 28.89 -10.02 22.35
N ILE A 389 30.03 -9.33 22.36
CA ILE A 389 31.35 -9.96 22.31
C ILE A 389 32.10 -9.64 23.60
N SER A 390 32.77 -10.63 24.20
CA SER A 390 33.59 -10.40 25.39
C SER A 390 34.82 -9.52 25.09
N ASN A 391 35.12 -8.60 25.99
CA ASN A 391 36.26 -7.68 25.88
C ASN A 391 37.60 -8.36 26.25
N ASP A 392 38.71 -7.60 26.25
CA ASP A 392 40.07 -8.06 26.58
C ASP A 392 40.22 -8.65 28.00
N GLN A 393 39.25 -8.40 28.88
CA GLN A 393 39.18 -8.94 30.25
C GLN A 393 38.18 -10.11 30.37
N GLY A 394 37.59 -10.55 29.26
CA GLY A 394 36.59 -11.62 29.21
C GLY A 394 35.20 -11.19 29.70
N GLU A 395 34.94 -9.88 29.87
CA GLU A 395 33.67 -9.34 30.37
C GLU A 395 32.67 -9.03 29.25
N PHE A 396 31.38 -9.12 29.58
CA PHE A 396 30.26 -8.77 28.68
C PHE A 396 29.11 -8.08 29.43
N ARG A 397 28.30 -7.25 28.74
CA ARG A 397 27.20 -6.50 29.37
C ARG A 397 25.99 -6.20 28.45
N PHE A 398 24.95 -7.02 28.58
CA PHE A 398 23.66 -6.75 27.96
C PHE A 398 22.89 -5.65 28.71
N SER A 399 22.71 -4.51 28.05
CA SER A 399 21.84 -3.41 28.50
C SER A 399 20.44 -3.52 27.89
N ASP A 400 19.45 -2.91 28.55
CA ASP A 400 18.06 -2.80 28.08
C ASP A 400 17.32 -4.12 27.85
N VAL A 401 17.51 -5.11 28.72
CA VAL A 401 16.77 -6.38 28.63
C VAL A 401 15.35 -6.18 29.16
N THR A 402 14.36 -6.25 28.27
CA THR A 402 12.95 -6.08 28.62
C THR A 402 12.45 -7.31 29.39
N ALA A 403 12.30 -7.17 30.71
CA ALA A 403 11.95 -8.25 31.63
C ALA A 403 10.45 -8.61 31.59
N THR A 404 9.87 -8.82 30.41
CA THR A 404 8.52 -9.42 30.28
C THR A 404 8.52 -10.93 30.54
N VAL A 405 9.70 -11.57 30.58
CA VAL A 405 9.88 -13.01 30.80
C VAL A 405 10.99 -13.24 31.84
N ASN A 406 10.71 -14.05 32.87
CA ASN A 406 11.62 -14.24 34.01
C ASN A 406 12.75 -15.25 33.77
N ARG A 407 12.87 -15.86 32.58
CA ARG A 407 13.89 -16.88 32.26
C ARG A 407 14.52 -16.62 30.91
N CYS A 408 15.84 -16.46 30.90
CA CYS A 408 16.64 -16.28 29.70
C CYS A 408 17.78 -17.29 29.64
N SER A 409 18.16 -17.72 28.44
CA SER A 409 19.32 -18.57 28.19
C SER A 409 20.43 -17.76 27.54
N ILE A 410 21.64 -17.87 28.08
CA ILE A 410 22.85 -17.27 27.53
C ILE A 410 23.69 -18.39 26.96
N VAL A 411 24.07 -18.27 25.68
CA VAL A 411 24.97 -19.18 24.99
C VAL A 411 26.27 -18.42 24.69
N ALA A 412 27.40 -18.91 25.22
CA ALA A 412 28.73 -18.44 24.86
C ALA A 412 29.35 -19.39 23.84
N ASP A 413 29.76 -18.85 22.70
CA ASP A 413 30.30 -19.60 21.57
C ASP A 413 31.63 -19.00 21.08
N LEU A 414 32.61 -19.87 20.85
CA LEU A 414 33.91 -19.51 20.32
C LEU A 414 34.46 -20.66 19.50
N GLN A 415 34.94 -20.37 18.28
CA GLN A 415 35.47 -21.39 17.37
C GLN A 415 36.61 -22.19 18.02
N GLY A 416 36.51 -23.53 17.98
CA GLY A 416 37.48 -24.45 18.60
C GLY A 416 37.19 -24.79 20.08
N PHE A 417 36.10 -24.28 20.66
CA PHE A 417 35.66 -24.56 22.01
C PHE A 417 34.22 -25.09 22.02
N THR A 418 33.88 -25.93 22.99
CA THR A 418 32.50 -26.37 23.25
C THR A 418 31.72 -25.21 23.86
N SER A 419 30.59 -24.85 23.25
CA SER A 419 29.75 -23.75 23.71
C SER A 419 29.18 -24.00 25.11
N ALA A 420 29.13 -22.95 25.92
CA ALA A 420 28.57 -22.99 27.27
C ALA A 420 27.18 -22.36 27.27
N THR A 421 26.19 -23.07 27.81
CA THR A 421 24.82 -22.56 27.94
C THR A 421 24.42 -22.46 29.40
N GLN A 422 23.94 -21.30 29.84
CA GLN A 422 23.42 -21.08 31.19
C GLN A 422 22.06 -20.39 31.15
N VAL A 423 21.12 -20.94 31.92
CA VAL A 423 19.80 -20.35 32.11
C VAL A 423 19.83 -19.46 33.35
N VAL A 424 19.32 -18.24 33.22
CA VAL A 424 19.35 -17.20 34.24
C VAL A 424 17.95 -16.65 34.46
N GLU A 425 17.60 -16.39 35.71
CA GLU A 425 16.35 -15.76 36.08
C GLU A 425 16.55 -14.27 36.31
N LEU A 426 15.80 -13.44 35.57
CA LEU A 426 15.97 -11.98 35.60
C LEU A 426 14.89 -11.32 36.45
N LYS A 427 15.28 -10.32 37.24
CA LYS A 427 14.38 -9.42 37.97
C LYS A 427 14.42 -8.02 37.37
N PRO A 428 13.27 -7.36 37.16
CA PRO A 428 13.23 -5.99 36.63
C PRO A 428 14.02 -5.02 37.52
N GLY A 429 14.89 -4.19 36.91
CA GLY A 429 15.67 -3.17 37.61
C GLY A 429 16.90 -3.65 38.41
N GLU A 430 17.27 -4.93 38.33
CA GLU A 430 18.45 -5.50 39.00
C GLU A 430 19.53 -5.94 38.00
N GLU A 431 20.81 -5.84 38.40
CA GLU A 431 21.95 -6.36 37.63
C GLU A 431 22.23 -7.82 38.02
N THR A 432 22.09 -8.75 37.08
CA THR A 432 22.37 -10.18 37.30
C THR A 432 23.76 -10.53 36.75
N ARG A 433 24.66 -11.06 37.60
CA ARG A 433 26.01 -11.50 37.21
C ARG A 433 26.08 -12.98 36.85
N VAL A 434 26.76 -13.31 35.75
CA VAL A 434 26.88 -14.69 35.23
C VAL A 434 28.35 -15.02 34.95
N ALA A 435 28.79 -16.25 35.25
CA ALA A 435 30.14 -16.73 34.94
C ALA A 435 30.05 -17.99 34.07
N LEU A 436 30.59 -17.92 32.85
CA LEU A 436 30.53 -18.99 31.85
C LEU A 436 31.91 -19.63 31.66
N GLN A 437 31.93 -20.95 31.48
CA GLN A 437 33.17 -21.73 31.32
C GLN A 437 33.10 -22.58 30.04
N LEU A 438 34.03 -22.36 29.10
CA LEU A 438 34.08 -23.06 27.81
C LEU A 438 34.92 -24.35 27.91
N GLY A 439 34.50 -25.41 27.20
CA GLY A 439 35.26 -26.66 27.05
C GLY A 439 36.10 -26.68 25.77
N PHE A 440 37.03 -27.63 25.61
CA PHE A 440 37.77 -27.80 24.34
C PHE A 440 37.02 -28.76 23.41
N ASP A 441 36.80 -28.35 22.15
CA ASP A 441 36.15 -29.18 21.14
C ASP A 441 37.17 -29.88 20.23
N THR A 442 37.11 -31.20 20.12
CA THR A 442 38.01 -31.99 19.27
C THR A 442 37.52 -31.92 17.81
N LEU A 443 38.19 -31.12 16.98
CA LEU A 443 37.82 -30.80 15.59
C LEU A 443 37.43 -32.02 14.72
N ARG A 444 36.24 -31.94 14.10
CA ARG A 444 35.91 -32.55 12.80
C ARG A 444 35.47 -31.42 11.87
N GLU A 445 36.22 -31.21 10.80
CA GLU A 445 36.01 -30.11 9.85
C GLU A 445 35.12 -30.57 8.69
N GLU A 446 33.98 -29.92 8.49
CA GLU A 446 33.19 -30.00 7.25
C GLU A 446 32.95 -28.58 6.74
N LEU A 447 33.75 -28.15 5.77
CA LEU A 447 33.69 -26.83 5.15
C LEU A 447 32.62 -26.79 4.05
N THR A 448 31.46 -26.20 4.33
CA THR A 448 30.49 -25.83 3.29
C THR A 448 30.77 -24.41 2.80
N VAL A 449 31.50 -24.29 1.69
CA VAL A 449 31.79 -23.01 1.03
C VAL A 449 30.57 -22.56 0.23
N SER A 450 29.85 -21.56 0.72
CA SER A 450 28.88 -20.80 -0.10
C SER A 450 29.61 -19.67 -0.81
N ALA A 451 30.24 -19.99 -1.94
CA ALA A 451 30.81 -18.98 -2.82
C ALA A 451 29.68 -18.18 -3.48
N LYS A 452 29.56 -16.90 -3.12
CA LYS A 452 28.88 -15.92 -3.97
C LYS A 452 29.84 -15.65 -5.13
N ALA A 453 29.52 -16.17 -6.31
CA ALA A 453 30.28 -15.89 -7.51
C ALA A 453 30.08 -14.42 -7.91
N ASP A 454 30.83 -13.52 -7.28
CA ASP A 454 31.24 -12.31 -7.97
C ASP A 454 32.23 -12.77 -9.03
N ALA A 455 31.74 -12.87 -10.26
CA ALA A 455 32.59 -13.15 -11.41
C ALA A 455 33.75 -12.14 -11.41
N SER A 456 34.95 -12.72 -11.38
CA SER A 456 36.28 -12.12 -11.36
C SER A 456 36.40 -10.76 -12.03
N ALA A 457 37.05 -9.82 -11.34
CA ALA A 457 37.68 -8.66 -11.95
C ALA A 457 39.04 -8.36 -11.31
N ASP A 458 39.91 -9.37 -11.23
CA ASP A 458 41.36 -9.12 -11.28
C ASP A 458 41.78 -9.31 -12.74
N SER A 459 41.52 -8.29 -13.54
CA SER A 459 42.08 -8.12 -14.87
C SER A 459 42.62 -6.71 -14.94
N ALA A 460 43.90 -6.56 -15.29
CA ALA A 460 44.61 -5.28 -15.39
C ALA A 460 44.08 -4.34 -16.49
N ILE A 461 42.92 -4.66 -17.09
CA ILE A 461 42.19 -3.86 -18.07
C ILE A 461 40.69 -3.84 -17.68
N ALA A 462 40.35 -3.63 -16.41
CA ALA A 462 38.95 -3.51 -16.02
C ALA A 462 38.43 -2.13 -16.45
N ALA A 463 37.79 -2.04 -17.62
CA ALA A 463 36.96 -0.89 -17.96
C ALA A 463 36.00 -0.62 -16.80
N ARG A 464 35.89 0.66 -16.38
CA ARG A 464 35.01 1.06 -15.29
C ARG A 464 33.57 0.65 -15.63
N VAL A 465 33.02 -0.28 -14.85
CA VAL A 465 31.63 -0.73 -14.98
C VAL A 465 30.81 -0.04 -13.91
N GLU A 466 29.93 0.86 -14.33
CA GLU A 466 28.98 1.53 -13.45
C GLU A 466 27.64 0.82 -13.53
N ARG A 467 27.01 0.53 -12.39
CA ARG A 467 25.78 -0.27 -12.31
C ARG A 467 24.68 0.44 -11.55
N ILE A 468 23.51 0.51 -12.16
CA ILE A 468 22.26 0.95 -11.53
C ILE A 468 21.38 -0.29 -11.31
N THR A 469 20.92 -0.48 -10.07
CA THR A 469 20.02 -1.58 -9.70
C THR A 469 18.55 -1.17 -9.84
N ALA A 470 17.65 -2.15 -9.92
CA ALA A 470 16.20 -1.93 -9.92
C ALA A 470 15.72 -1.04 -8.76
N GLN A 471 16.30 -1.20 -7.57
CA GLN A 471 15.94 -0.41 -6.40
C GLN A 471 16.19 1.09 -6.63
N VAL A 472 17.32 1.45 -7.25
CA VAL A 472 17.63 2.85 -7.57
C VAL A 472 16.69 3.35 -8.66
N MET A 473 16.44 2.57 -9.70
CA MET A 473 15.51 2.94 -10.79
C MET A 473 14.07 3.18 -10.30
N GLN A 474 13.64 2.46 -9.26
CA GLN A 474 12.29 2.59 -8.70
C GLN A 474 12.15 3.73 -7.69
N THR A 475 13.24 4.15 -7.04
CA THR A 475 13.20 5.15 -5.95
C THR A 475 13.75 6.52 -6.36
N ALA A 476 14.57 6.58 -7.41
CA ALA A 476 15.18 7.82 -7.86
C ALA A 476 14.14 8.75 -8.53
N PRO A 477 14.22 10.07 -8.30
CA PRO A 477 13.37 11.04 -9.00
C PRO A 477 13.87 11.20 -10.44
N MET A 478 13.28 10.44 -11.37
CA MET A 478 13.63 10.46 -12.79
C MET A 478 12.66 11.30 -13.62
N ALA A 479 13.16 11.87 -14.73
CA ALA A 479 12.36 12.69 -15.64
C ALA A 479 11.25 11.89 -16.37
N SER A 480 11.47 10.59 -16.57
CA SER A 480 10.49 9.65 -17.11
C SER A 480 10.72 8.26 -16.52
N GLU A 481 9.69 7.42 -16.57
CA GLU A 481 9.69 6.07 -15.99
C GLU A 481 10.29 5.03 -16.97
N ARG A 482 11.47 5.38 -17.50
CA ARG A 482 12.22 4.58 -18.46
C ARG A 482 13.60 4.32 -17.88
N PHE A 483 14.16 3.13 -18.09
CA PHE A 483 15.49 2.82 -17.56
C PHE A 483 16.58 3.77 -18.13
N GLN A 484 16.41 4.27 -19.36
CA GLN A 484 17.30 5.26 -19.96
C GLN A 484 17.30 6.59 -19.23
N ALA A 485 16.24 6.92 -18.47
CA ALA A 485 16.19 8.12 -17.65
C ALA A 485 17.07 8.01 -16.40
N ALA A 486 17.42 6.78 -16.00
CA ALA A 486 18.36 6.52 -14.91
C ALA A 486 19.82 6.65 -15.34
N LEU A 487 20.13 6.39 -16.61
CA LEU A 487 21.50 6.38 -17.12
C LEU A 487 22.29 7.68 -16.88
N PRO A 488 21.71 8.90 -16.98
CA PRO A 488 22.40 10.15 -16.63
C PRO A 488 22.79 10.29 -15.15
N LEU A 489 22.36 9.38 -14.26
CA LEU A 489 22.86 9.30 -12.89
C LEU A 489 24.28 8.72 -12.82
N ILE A 490 24.73 8.06 -13.90
CA ILE A 490 26.09 7.54 -14.03
C ILE A 490 27.02 8.68 -14.51
N PRO A 491 28.13 8.96 -13.81
CA PRO A 491 29.12 9.93 -14.27
C PRO A 491 29.62 9.61 -15.69
N GLY A 492 29.61 10.60 -16.57
CA GLY A 492 30.03 10.46 -17.97
C GLY A 492 28.89 10.14 -18.95
N VAL A 493 27.67 9.92 -18.47
CA VAL A 493 26.47 9.82 -19.32
C VAL A 493 25.73 11.15 -19.37
N VAL A 494 25.57 11.72 -20.56
CA VAL A 494 24.91 13.01 -20.77
C VAL A 494 23.82 12.86 -21.82
N ARG A 495 22.63 13.44 -21.55
CA ARG A 495 21.56 13.51 -22.54
C ARG A 495 21.74 14.74 -23.41
N GLY A 496 21.83 14.55 -24.72
CA GLY A 496 21.96 15.64 -25.69
C GLY A 496 20.65 16.42 -25.91
N PRO A 497 20.72 17.58 -26.60
CA PRO A 497 19.54 18.36 -26.99
C PRO A 497 18.58 17.60 -27.94
N ASP A 498 19.12 16.61 -28.66
CA ASP A 498 18.40 15.65 -29.50
C ASP A 498 17.62 14.60 -28.68
N GLY A 499 17.84 14.54 -27.36
CA GLY A 499 17.23 13.58 -26.46
C GLY A 499 17.94 12.23 -26.42
N LEU A 500 19.02 12.04 -27.19
CA LEU A 500 19.83 10.82 -27.21
C LEU A 500 20.88 10.84 -26.09
N LEU A 501 21.43 9.66 -25.77
CA LEU A 501 22.44 9.52 -24.73
C LEU A 501 23.85 9.48 -25.34
N ASN A 502 24.73 10.34 -24.81
CA ASN A 502 26.16 10.32 -25.10
C ASN A 502 26.89 9.77 -23.88
N ILE A 503 27.76 8.78 -24.09
CA ILE A 503 28.44 8.07 -23.01
C ILE A 503 29.94 8.24 -23.18
N ASN A 504 30.61 8.85 -22.20
CA ASN A 504 32.05 9.12 -22.20
C ASN A 504 32.55 9.82 -23.49
N GLY A 505 31.72 10.70 -24.05
CA GLY A 505 32.02 11.43 -25.29
C GLY A 505 31.66 10.69 -26.58
N ALA A 506 31.29 9.41 -26.52
CA ALA A 506 30.78 8.66 -27.68
C ALA A 506 29.31 9.03 -27.95
N ARG A 507 28.95 9.08 -29.23
CA ARG A 507 27.55 9.31 -29.66
C ARG A 507 26.70 8.07 -29.41
N SER A 508 25.37 8.25 -29.31
CA SER A 508 24.42 7.12 -29.19
C SER A 508 24.62 6.08 -30.29
N ASN A 509 24.81 6.52 -31.55
CA ASN A 509 25.03 5.62 -32.69
C ASN A 509 26.41 4.94 -32.76
N GLN A 510 27.32 5.29 -31.84
CA GLN A 510 28.62 4.63 -31.69
C GLN A 510 28.65 3.70 -30.47
N SER A 511 27.60 3.72 -29.64
CA SER A 511 27.45 2.92 -28.43
C SER A 511 26.57 1.71 -28.72
N ALA A 512 26.81 0.60 -28.04
CA ALA A 512 25.95 -0.59 -28.15
C ALA A 512 25.05 -0.73 -26.91
N LEU A 513 23.83 -1.18 -27.15
CA LEU A 513 22.90 -1.61 -26.11
C LEU A 513 22.74 -3.12 -26.20
N THR A 514 23.01 -3.84 -25.12
CA THR A 514 22.73 -5.27 -25.03
C THR A 514 21.65 -5.54 -24.00
N PHE A 515 20.85 -6.57 -24.26
CA PHE A 515 19.72 -6.98 -23.48
C PHE A 515 19.80 -8.49 -23.23
N ASN A 516 20.05 -8.92 -21.99
CA ASN A 516 20.32 -10.33 -21.67
C ASN A 516 21.30 -10.99 -22.70
N ASN A 517 22.38 -10.29 -23.05
CA ASN A 517 23.37 -10.65 -24.08
C ASN A 517 22.89 -10.66 -25.55
N ALA A 518 21.66 -10.24 -25.85
CA ALA A 518 21.20 -9.98 -27.22
C ALA A 518 21.48 -8.52 -27.63
N ASN A 519 21.76 -8.28 -28.90
CA ASN A 519 21.94 -6.91 -29.41
C ASN A 519 20.60 -6.17 -29.46
N GLY A 520 20.54 -5.00 -28.82
CA GLY A 520 19.37 -4.12 -28.75
C GLY A 520 19.50 -2.80 -29.53
N THR A 521 20.56 -2.66 -30.33
CA THR A 521 20.81 -1.51 -31.21
C THR A 521 19.99 -1.62 -32.50
N ASP A 522 19.41 -0.51 -32.96
CA ASP A 522 18.72 -0.42 -34.26
C ASP A 522 19.74 -0.55 -35.41
N PRO A 523 19.62 -1.56 -36.29
CA PRO A 523 20.58 -1.75 -37.38
C PRO A 523 20.53 -0.63 -38.44
N VAL A 524 19.46 0.19 -38.50
CA VAL A 524 19.32 1.27 -39.47
C VAL A 524 19.93 2.57 -38.96
N THR A 525 19.65 2.94 -37.72
CA THR A 525 20.06 4.23 -37.14
C THR A 525 21.32 4.13 -36.27
N GLY A 526 21.63 2.93 -35.77
CA GLY A 526 22.66 2.71 -34.76
C GLY A 526 22.24 3.13 -33.35
N GLU A 527 21.02 3.63 -33.15
CA GLU A 527 20.52 4.13 -31.87
C GLU A 527 19.91 3.01 -31.00
N ASP A 528 19.63 3.34 -29.73
CA ASP A 528 18.94 2.45 -28.79
C ASP A 528 17.50 2.18 -29.27
N ALA A 529 17.18 0.94 -29.68
CA ALA A 529 15.90 0.62 -30.31
C ALA A 529 14.80 0.17 -29.33
N ILE A 530 15.21 -0.39 -28.18
CA ILE A 530 14.31 -1.19 -27.34
C ILE A 530 13.88 -0.42 -26.10
N GLU A 531 12.56 -0.36 -25.92
CA GLU A 531 11.93 0.14 -24.70
C GLU A 531 11.35 -1.03 -23.91
N LEU A 532 11.81 -1.17 -22.67
CA LEU A 532 11.39 -2.22 -21.73
C LEU A 532 10.60 -1.57 -20.59
N PRO A 533 9.58 -2.27 -20.04
CA PRO A 533 8.98 -1.86 -18.79
C PRO A 533 10.06 -1.75 -17.70
N ILE A 534 10.10 -0.65 -16.98
CA ILE A 534 11.11 -0.43 -15.92
C ILE A 534 11.10 -1.53 -14.85
N ASP A 535 9.90 -2.07 -14.55
CA ASP A 535 9.69 -3.16 -13.60
C ASP A 535 10.20 -4.53 -14.13
N ALA A 536 10.48 -4.65 -15.42
CA ALA A 536 11.13 -5.83 -15.99
C ALA A 536 12.66 -5.80 -15.90
N VAL A 537 13.25 -4.64 -15.58
CA VAL A 537 14.71 -4.46 -15.53
C VAL A 537 15.22 -4.75 -14.11
N SER A 538 16.24 -5.60 -13.99
CA SER A 538 16.90 -5.91 -12.73
C SER A 538 18.11 -5.01 -12.48
N SER A 539 18.92 -4.77 -13.52
CA SER A 539 20.04 -3.85 -13.47
C SER A 539 20.41 -3.32 -14.85
N VAL A 540 21.00 -2.14 -14.88
CA VAL A 540 21.61 -1.54 -16.06
C VAL A 540 23.06 -1.25 -15.75
N GLN A 541 23.97 -1.70 -16.61
CA GLN A 541 25.40 -1.45 -16.45
C GLN A 541 25.91 -0.67 -17.64
N VAL A 542 26.75 0.32 -17.40
CA VAL A 542 27.45 1.07 -18.44
C VAL A 542 28.92 0.75 -18.33
N ARG A 543 29.47 0.25 -19.44
CA ARG A 543 30.89 -0.08 -19.58
C ARG A 543 31.55 0.98 -20.45
N GLY A 544 32.55 1.66 -19.88
CA GLY A 544 33.40 2.58 -20.63
C GLY A 544 34.25 1.87 -21.70
N ALA A 545 35.04 2.64 -22.45
CA ALA A 545 35.98 2.10 -23.43
C ALA A 545 36.94 1.07 -22.78
N ALA A 546 37.39 0.08 -23.56
CA ALA A 546 38.10 -1.13 -23.12
C ALA A 546 37.21 -2.25 -22.52
N TYR A 547 35.97 -2.36 -22.99
CA TYR A 547 35.13 -3.54 -22.71
C TYR A 547 35.68 -4.78 -23.41
N ALA A 548 35.29 -5.96 -22.90
CA ALA A 548 35.82 -7.23 -23.36
C ALA A 548 35.29 -7.63 -24.76
N PRO A 549 36.03 -8.47 -25.53
CA PRO A 549 35.77 -8.72 -26.95
C PRO A 549 34.37 -9.25 -27.30
N GLU A 550 33.66 -9.82 -26.33
CA GLU A 550 32.30 -10.32 -26.50
C GLU A 550 31.26 -9.23 -26.83
N PHE A 551 31.55 -7.96 -26.53
CA PHE A 551 30.65 -6.82 -26.79
C PHE A 551 30.97 -6.06 -28.08
N GLY A 552 31.43 -6.76 -29.14
CA GLY A 552 31.78 -6.16 -30.43
C GLY A 552 30.67 -5.30 -31.09
N LEU A 553 30.99 -4.70 -32.25
CA LEU A 553 30.08 -3.81 -33.03
C LEU A 553 29.77 -2.44 -32.40
N SER A 554 30.55 -2.00 -31.42
CA SER A 554 30.58 -0.61 -30.93
C SER A 554 31.99 -0.04 -31.04
N ALA A 555 32.10 1.28 -31.14
CA ALA A 555 33.36 2.02 -31.04
C ALA A 555 33.42 2.89 -29.77
N GLY A 556 32.39 2.82 -28.92
CA GLY A 556 32.13 3.72 -27.81
C GLY A 556 31.93 2.98 -26.49
N ALA A 557 30.77 3.16 -25.86
CA ALA A 557 30.41 2.48 -24.63
C ALA A 557 29.40 1.37 -24.88
N VAL A 558 29.33 0.40 -23.95
CA VAL A 558 28.36 -0.68 -23.99
C VAL A 558 27.44 -0.57 -22.79
N THR A 559 26.14 -0.47 -23.04
CA THR A 559 25.11 -0.51 -22.00
C THR A 559 24.50 -1.91 -21.97
N THR A 560 24.62 -2.62 -20.85
CA THR A 560 24.00 -3.94 -20.66
C THR A 560 22.77 -3.82 -19.78
N VAL A 561 21.65 -4.36 -20.25
CA VAL A 561 20.38 -4.37 -19.53
C VAL A 561 20.04 -5.80 -19.16
N GLU A 562 20.00 -6.06 -17.85
CA GLU A 562 19.61 -7.34 -17.28
C GLU A 562 18.15 -7.28 -16.86
N THR A 563 17.41 -8.37 -17.09
CA THR A 563 16.00 -8.47 -16.71
C THR A 563 15.81 -9.18 -15.39
N GLN A 564 14.66 -8.91 -14.76
CA GLN A 564 14.22 -9.66 -13.60
C GLN A 564 13.93 -11.11 -13.97
N ARG A 565 14.17 -12.01 -13.02
CA ARG A 565 13.81 -13.43 -13.08
C ARG A 565 12.67 -13.69 -12.11
N ALA A 566 11.82 -14.65 -12.45
CA ALA A 566 10.77 -15.10 -11.54
C ALA A 566 11.37 -15.95 -10.40
N GLY A 567 10.98 -15.66 -9.16
CA GLY A 567 11.37 -16.44 -7.98
C GLY A 567 10.46 -17.66 -7.74
N ASP A 568 10.59 -18.28 -6.58
CA ASP A 568 9.87 -19.52 -6.21
C ASP A 568 8.41 -19.34 -5.78
N ALA A 569 7.92 -18.09 -5.79
CA ALA A 569 6.53 -17.77 -5.48
C ALA A 569 5.95 -16.79 -6.50
N TRP A 570 4.63 -16.83 -6.67
CA TRP A 570 3.91 -15.88 -7.50
C TRP A 570 3.88 -14.49 -6.84
N HIS A 571 4.40 -13.51 -7.56
CA HIS A 571 4.40 -12.10 -7.22
C HIS A 571 3.63 -11.34 -8.28
N VAL A 572 2.75 -10.44 -7.84
CA VAL A 572 2.02 -9.52 -8.70
C VAL A 572 2.26 -8.12 -8.19
N THR A 573 2.75 -7.24 -9.05
CA THR A 573 2.94 -5.81 -8.75
C THR A 573 2.10 -4.97 -9.69
N LEU A 574 1.49 -3.92 -9.14
CA LEU A 574 0.72 -2.92 -9.87
C LEU A 574 1.25 -1.55 -9.46
N ASN A 575 1.72 -0.77 -10.42
CA ASN A 575 2.35 0.52 -10.18
C ASN A 575 1.71 1.62 -11.04
N ASP A 576 1.83 2.87 -10.57
CA ASP A 576 1.47 4.10 -11.28
C ASP A 576 0.05 4.12 -11.88
N LEU A 577 -0.93 3.80 -11.04
CA LEU A 577 -2.35 3.78 -11.41
C LEU A 577 -2.99 5.19 -11.36
N GLU A 578 -2.19 6.23 -11.16
CA GLU A 578 -2.66 7.60 -10.92
C GLU A 578 -2.60 8.47 -12.19
N PRO A 579 -3.74 8.81 -12.80
CA PRO A 579 -3.75 9.73 -13.93
C PRO A 579 -3.48 11.15 -13.44
N ARG A 580 -2.51 11.83 -14.07
CA ARG A 580 -2.26 13.25 -13.85
C ARG A 580 -3.22 14.08 -14.69
N LEU A 581 -3.96 14.99 -14.06
CA LEU A 581 -4.89 15.88 -14.75
C LEU A 581 -4.16 17.02 -15.44
N ARG A 582 -4.52 17.30 -16.69
CA ARG A 582 -3.88 18.34 -17.48
C ARG A 582 -4.43 19.72 -17.16
N ARG A 583 -3.56 20.65 -16.75
CA ARG A 583 -3.89 22.07 -16.59
C ARG A 583 -3.10 22.93 -17.57
N ARG A 584 -3.80 23.74 -18.38
CA ARG A 584 -3.18 24.74 -19.29
C ARG A 584 -4.02 26.01 -19.28
N GLY A 585 -3.38 27.17 -19.31
CA GLY A 585 -4.07 28.47 -19.35
C GLY A 585 -5.12 28.63 -18.25
N GLY A 586 -4.83 28.15 -17.03
CA GLY A 586 -5.74 28.21 -15.88
C GLY A 586 -6.84 27.14 -15.82
N ARG A 587 -7.12 26.41 -16.91
CA ARG A 587 -8.22 25.43 -17.01
C ARG A 587 -7.71 23.99 -17.01
N PHE A 588 -8.47 23.08 -16.39
CA PHE A 588 -8.24 21.64 -16.49
C PHE A 588 -8.91 21.07 -17.74
N LYS A 589 -8.18 20.35 -18.59
CA LYS A 589 -8.73 19.72 -19.81
C LYS A 589 -7.96 18.47 -20.16
N GLY A 590 -8.56 17.32 -19.85
CA GLY A 590 -8.03 15.99 -20.18
C GLY A 590 -6.96 15.49 -19.20
N ILE A 591 -6.30 14.41 -19.61
CA ILE A 591 -5.23 13.74 -18.87
C ILE A 591 -3.90 14.23 -19.44
N GLU A 592 -2.95 14.59 -18.58
CA GLU A 592 -1.60 14.98 -18.94
C GLU A 592 -0.70 13.76 -19.03
N SER A 593 -0.78 12.84 -18.07
CA SER A 593 -0.17 11.52 -18.20
C SER A 593 -0.95 10.44 -17.46
N PHE A 594 -0.81 9.20 -17.91
CA PHE A 594 -1.33 8.01 -17.27
C PHE A 594 -0.47 6.83 -17.70
N THR A 595 0.21 6.21 -16.75
CA THR A 595 1.35 5.31 -17.01
C THR A 595 1.26 3.97 -16.25
N PRO A 596 0.10 3.28 -16.25
CA PRO A 596 -0.12 2.11 -15.41
C PRO A 596 0.79 0.94 -15.82
N ARG A 597 1.28 0.24 -14.78
CA ARG A 597 2.16 -0.93 -14.94
C ARG A 597 1.63 -2.13 -14.16
N ALA A 598 1.81 -3.30 -14.74
CA ALA A 598 1.48 -4.57 -14.12
C ALA A 598 2.58 -5.60 -14.41
N THR A 599 3.11 -6.22 -13.37
CA THR A 599 4.07 -7.33 -13.51
C THR A 599 3.57 -8.53 -12.75
N ILE A 600 3.67 -9.70 -13.37
CA ILE A 600 3.31 -11.00 -12.82
C ILE A 600 4.53 -11.90 -13.01
N ALA A 601 5.06 -12.46 -11.93
CA ALA A 601 6.22 -13.34 -11.97
C ALA A 601 6.03 -14.52 -11.03
N GLY A 602 6.38 -15.74 -11.43
CA GLY A 602 6.34 -16.90 -10.54
C GLY A 602 6.63 -18.23 -11.23
N PRO A 603 6.69 -19.33 -10.46
CA PRO A 603 6.92 -20.66 -11.01
C PRO A 603 5.63 -21.23 -11.59
N VAL A 604 5.66 -21.61 -12.87
CA VAL A 604 4.61 -22.43 -13.49
C VAL A 604 4.76 -23.87 -13.03
N VAL A 605 5.99 -24.38 -13.03
CA VAL A 605 6.38 -25.67 -12.46
C VAL A 605 7.54 -25.41 -11.50
N LYS A 606 7.33 -25.68 -10.20
CA LYS A 606 8.33 -25.41 -9.15
C LYS A 606 9.68 -26.05 -9.51
N GLY A 607 10.75 -25.24 -9.48
CA GLY A 607 12.12 -25.67 -9.75
C GLY A 607 12.47 -25.95 -11.22
N THR A 608 11.49 -25.92 -12.14
CA THR A 608 11.72 -26.28 -13.55
C THR A 608 11.38 -25.15 -14.50
N LEU A 609 10.19 -24.56 -14.40
CA LEU A 609 9.72 -23.54 -15.33
C LEU A 609 9.17 -22.34 -14.57
N SER A 610 9.78 -21.18 -14.79
CA SER A 610 9.30 -19.91 -14.25
C SER A 610 8.96 -18.95 -15.38
N LEU A 611 7.97 -18.10 -15.11
CA LEU A 611 7.43 -17.15 -16.08
C LEU A 611 7.38 -15.76 -15.45
N LEU A 612 7.81 -14.76 -16.20
CA LEU A 612 7.64 -13.35 -15.89
C LEU A 612 6.96 -12.65 -17.06
N GLN A 613 5.90 -11.91 -16.76
CA GLN A 613 5.17 -11.05 -17.68
C GLN A 613 5.11 -9.64 -17.10
N SER A 614 5.60 -8.64 -17.82
CA SER A 614 5.51 -7.23 -17.44
C SER A 614 4.85 -6.42 -18.55
N VAL A 615 3.86 -5.61 -18.20
CA VAL A 615 3.12 -4.76 -19.15
C VAL A 615 3.06 -3.34 -18.61
N GLN A 616 3.43 -2.38 -19.46
CA GLN A 616 3.38 -0.94 -19.19
C GLN A 616 2.63 -0.24 -20.32
N TYR A 617 1.64 0.57 -19.97
CA TYR A 617 1.02 1.51 -20.89
C TYR A 617 1.51 2.90 -20.58
N GLU A 618 1.96 3.66 -21.56
CA GLU A 618 2.33 5.07 -21.42
C GLU A 618 1.39 5.94 -22.22
N PHE A 619 0.74 6.88 -21.54
CA PHE A 619 0.13 8.04 -22.15
C PHE A 619 0.77 9.29 -21.53
N SER A 620 1.38 10.15 -22.32
CA SER A 620 1.97 11.39 -21.83
C SER A 620 1.78 12.54 -22.82
N GLN A 621 1.58 13.75 -22.29
CA GLN A 621 1.45 14.98 -23.06
C GLN A 621 2.48 16.00 -22.58
N THR A 622 3.48 16.28 -23.41
CA THR A 622 4.59 17.17 -23.05
C THR A 622 4.36 18.56 -23.63
N ARG A 623 4.45 19.58 -22.79
CA ARG A 623 4.23 20.97 -23.20
C ARG A 623 5.42 21.52 -23.98
N VAL A 624 5.11 22.14 -25.11
CA VAL A 624 5.99 22.98 -25.92
C VAL A 624 5.61 24.44 -25.66
N PHE A 625 6.57 25.24 -25.20
CA PHE A 625 6.34 26.66 -24.93
C PHE A 625 6.24 27.46 -26.24
N GLY A 626 5.55 28.60 -26.22
CA GLY A 626 5.38 29.48 -27.40
C GLY A 626 4.12 29.24 -28.24
N LEU A 627 3.31 28.22 -27.91
CA LEU A 627 2.05 27.93 -28.59
C LEU A 627 0.82 28.19 -27.70
N PRO A 628 -0.38 28.41 -28.29
CA PRO A 628 -1.61 28.61 -27.53
C PRO A 628 -1.93 27.45 -26.56
N PRO A 629 -2.57 27.72 -25.41
CA PRO A 629 -2.98 26.68 -24.48
C PRO A 629 -3.81 25.60 -25.17
N PHE A 630 -3.49 24.33 -24.86
CA PHE A 630 -4.14 23.13 -25.42
C PHE A 630 -3.77 22.75 -26.86
N GLU A 631 -3.06 23.62 -27.58
CA GLU A 631 -2.40 23.31 -28.86
C GLU A 631 -0.87 23.23 -28.71
N SER A 632 -0.41 23.36 -27.46
CA SER A 632 0.99 23.45 -27.08
C SER A 632 1.56 22.13 -26.59
N ASP A 633 0.97 20.97 -26.91
CA ASP A 633 1.45 19.70 -26.36
C ASP A 633 1.74 18.69 -27.49
N THR A 634 2.89 18.02 -27.40
CA THR A 634 3.10 16.75 -28.09
C THR A 634 2.44 15.64 -27.30
N LYS A 635 2.02 14.56 -27.96
CA LYS A 635 1.36 13.44 -27.29
C LYS A 635 2.05 12.13 -27.63
N LEU A 636 2.36 11.35 -26.60
CA LEU A 636 2.96 10.04 -26.71
C LEU A 636 1.99 8.98 -26.18
N GLN A 637 1.82 7.92 -26.96
CA GLN A 637 1.12 6.69 -26.56
C GLN A 637 2.05 5.51 -26.83
N SER A 638 2.37 4.72 -25.82
CA SER A 638 3.20 3.54 -25.93
C SER A 638 2.58 2.38 -25.16
N LEU A 639 2.76 1.16 -25.64
CA LEU A 639 2.49 -0.05 -24.88
C LEU A 639 3.79 -0.86 -24.91
N ALA A 640 4.35 -1.22 -23.77
CA ALA A 640 5.51 -2.10 -23.68
C ALA A 640 5.10 -3.38 -22.95
N SER A 641 5.26 -4.53 -23.61
CA SER A 641 5.01 -5.85 -23.05
C SER A 641 6.30 -6.65 -23.10
N PHE A 642 6.73 -7.16 -21.96
CA PHE A 642 7.89 -8.02 -21.82
C PHE A 642 7.48 -9.37 -21.24
N SER A 643 7.92 -10.44 -21.90
CA SER A 643 7.69 -11.82 -21.48
C SER A 643 9.04 -12.53 -21.35
N ARG A 644 9.25 -13.26 -20.26
CA ARG A 644 10.42 -14.12 -20.06
C ARG A 644 9.97 -15.46 -19.50
N ALA A 645 10.49 -16.54 -20.05
CA ALA A 645 10.35 -17.89 -19.55
C ALA A 645 11.74 -18.48 -19.31
N ASP A 646 12.02 -18.87 -18.07
CA ASP A 646 13.24 -19.57 -17.69
C ASP A 646 12.91 -21.04 -17.44
N TRP A 647 13.51 -21.93 -18.22
CA TRP A 647 13.31 -23.37 -18.16
C TRP A 647 14.62 -24.07 -17.79
N THR A 648 14.68 -24.62 -16.59
CA THR A 648 15.77 -25.51 -16.15
C THR A 648 15.41 -26.94 -16.53
N ILE A 649 15.94 -27.42 -17.66
CA ILE A 649 15.68 -28.77 -18.19
C ILE A 649 16.36 -29.83 -17.30
N GLY A 650 17.51 -29.48 -16.72
CA GLY A 650 18.23 -30.31 -15.75
C GLY A 650 19.31 -29.50 -15.02
N PRO A 651 20.12 -30.13 -14.14
CA PRO A 651 21.13 -29.44 -13.35
C PRO A 651 22.24 -28.76 -14.17
N SER A 652 22.42 -29.18 -15.43
CA SER A 652 23.44 -28.69 -16.34
C SER A 652 22.88 -27.98 -17.57
N ASN A 653 21.55 -27.86 -17.71
CA ASN A 653 20.92 -27.28 -18.89
C ASN A 653 19.83 -26.27 -18.50
N HIS A 654 20.05 -25.02 -18.90
CA HIS A 654 19.13 -23.91 -18.70
C HIS A 654 18.79 -23.25 -20.03
N PHE A 655 17.50 -23.21 -20.35
CA PHE A 655 16.96 -22.54 -21.52
C PHE A 655 16.18 -21.29 -21.10
N THR A 656 16.47 -20.14 -21.71
CA THR A 656 15.78 -18.87 -21.48
C THR A 656 15.16 -18.38 -22.78
N ALA A 657 13.86 -18.09 -22.78
CA ALA A 657 13.18 -17.41 -23.87
C ALA A 657 12.64 -16.07 -23.40
N SER A 658 12.81 -15.02 -24.20
CA SER A 658 12.22 -13.70 -23.92
C SER A 658 11.70 -13.00 -25.16
N ALA A 659 10.65 -12.20 -24.98
CA ALA A 659 10.02 -11.42 -26.04
C ALA A 659 9.63 -10.03 -25.54
N VAL A 660 9.80 -9.03 -26.39
CA VAL A 660 9.41 -7.63 -26.18
C VAL A 660 8.49 -7.22 -27.31
N VAL A 661 7.37 -6.58 -26.97
CA VAL A 661 6.46 -5.94 -27.92
C VAL A 661 6.20 -4.53 -27.44
N SER A 662 6.68 -3.52 -28.19
CA SER A 662 6.65 -2.11 -27.79
C SER A 662 6.14 -1.15 -28.88
N PRO A 663 4.86 -1.23 -29.31
CA PRO A 663 4.31 -0.27 -30.25
C PRO A 663 4.15 1.13 -29.65
N ARG A 664 4.66 2.12 -30.38
CA ARG A 664 4.66 3.54 -30.01
C ARG A 664 3.98 4.41 -31.05
N LYS A 665 3.25 5.43 -30.61
CA LYS A 665 2.67 6.49 -31.43
C LYS A 665 2.97 7.86 -30.83
N ALA A 666 3.76 8.66 -31.53
CA ALA A 666 3.95 10.07 -31.25
C ALA A 666 3.01 10.90 -32.14
N THR A 667 2.24 11.79 -31.52
CA THR A 667 1.32 12.71 -32.19
C THR A 667 1.90 14.11 -32.08
N TYR A 668 1.91 14.85 -33.20
CA TYR A 668 2.59 16.14 -33.33
C TYR A 668 4.10 16.04 -33.09
N ALA A 669 4.74 15.05 -33.72
CA ALA A 669 6.19 14.87 -33.61
C ALA A 669 6.92 16.09 -34.22
N GLY A 670 7.86 16.68 -33.47
CA GLY A 670 8.59 17.89 -33.90
C GLY A 670 7.83 19.21 -33.70
N LEU A 671 6.75 19.23 -32.91
CA LEU A 671 6.04 20.45 -32.52
C LEU A 671 6.98 21.46 -31.87
N ASN A 672 7.00 22.67 -32.39
CA ASN A 672 7.76 23.79 -31.85
C ASN A 672 7.04 25.12 -32.15
N THR A 673 7.61 26.24 -31.73
CA THR A 673 7.02 27.58 -31.94
C THR A 673 6.72 27.89 -33.41
N PHE A 674 7.54 27.39 -34.35
CA PHE A 674 7.43 27.67 -35.79
C PHE A 674 6.62 26.60 -36.54
N ASN A 675 6.55 25.39 -36.00
CA ASN A 675 5.83 24.25 -36.57
C ASN A 675 4.64 23.91 -35.65
N PRO A 676 3.47 24.56 -35.81
CA PRO A 676 2.27 24.27 -35.02
C PRO A 676 1.66 22.91 -35.40
N GLN A 677 0.67 22.46 -34.60
CA GLN A 677 0.04 21.13 -34.74
C GLN A 677 -0.47 20.81 -36.16
N LYS A 678 -0.86 21.82 -36.94
CA LYS A 678 -1.38 21.67 -38.31
C LYS A 678 -0.33 21.18 -39.32
N VAL A 679 0.96 21.40 -39.05
CA VAL A 679 2.07 21.05 -39.95
C VAL A 679 2.98 19.96 -39.41
N THR A 680 2.72 19.49 -38.18
CA THR A 680 3.52 18.43 -37.55
C THR A 680 2.94 17.05 -37.82
N PRO A 681 3.76 16.07 -38.23
CA PRO A 681 3.31 14.72 -38.51
C PRO A 681 3.01 13.91 -37.24
N ASN A 682 2.31 12.78 -37.44
CA ASN A 682 2.17 11.74 -36.44
C ASN A 682 3.05 10.55 -36.84
N VAL A 683 3.87 10.06 -35.92
CA VAL A 683 4.84 8.98 -36.15
C VAL A 683 4.39 7.74 -35.38
N LYS A 684 4.47 6.56 -36.02
CA LYS A 684 4.14 5.27 -35.41
C LYS A 684 5.30 4.31 -35.61
N ASN A 685 5.80 3.75 -34.52
CA ASN A 685 6.94 2.84 -34.52
C ASN A 685 6.54 1.55 -33.80
N PRO A 686 6.24 0.46 -34.53
CA PRO A 686 6.03 -0.85 -33.94
C PRO A 686 7.38 -1.56 -33.73
N ASN A 687 7.71 -1.90 -32.49
CA ASN A 687 8.95 -2.60 -32.16
C ASN A 687 8.62 -3.99 -31.59
N VAL A 688 9.30 -5.02 -32.10
CA VAL A 688 9.20 -6.40 -31.60
C VAL A 688 10.59 -7.01 -31.56
N LEU A 689 10.95 -7.61 -30.43
CA LEU A 689 12.19 -8.37 -30.26
C LEU A 689 11.85 -9.73 -29.66
N ALA A 690 12.46 -10.80 -30.14
CA ALA A 690 12.46 -12.09 -29.47
C ALA A 690 13.88 -12.61 -29.38
N SER A 691 14.22 -13.23 -28.26
CA SER A 691 15.51 -13.88 -28.03
C SER A 691 15.31 -15.21 -27.33
N ALA A 692 16.16 -16.17 -27.65
CA ALA A 692 16.27 -17.44 -26.95
C ALA A 692 17.75 -17.72 -26.71
N SER A 693 18.05 -18.26 -25.54
CA SER A 693 19.41 -18.63 -25.14
C SER A 693 19.35 -19.99 -24.47
N ASP A 694 20.27 -20.87 -24.86
CA ASP A 694 20.47 -22.19 -24.26
C ASP A 694 21.85 -22.22 -23.63
N GLN A 695 21.94 -22.63 -22.37
CA GLN A 695 23.18 -22.72 -21.62
C GLN A 695 23.35 -24.14 -21.09
N ILE A 696 24.39 -24.81 -21.59
CA ILE A 696 24.75 -26.17 -21.19
C ILE A 696 26.10 -26.12 -20.47
N ILE A 697 26.14 -26.61 -19.24
CA ILE A 697 27.37 -26.81 -18.47
C ILE A 697 27.89 -28.21 -18.77
N VAL A 698 28.93 -28.28 -19.59
CA VAL A 698 29.67 -29.52 -19.85
C VAL A 698 30.74 -29.63 -18.78
N SER A 699 30.50 -30.45 -17.75
CA SER A 699 31.57 -30.84 -16.83
C SER A 699 32.44 -31.87 -17.54
N ASP A 700 33.70 -31.54 -17.80
CA ASP A 700 34.73 -32.57 -17.93
C ASP A 700 34.85 -33.27 -16.57
N LYS A 701 34.85 -34.59 -16.58
CA LYS A 701 35.12 -35.40 -15.39
C LYS A 701 36.58 -35.33 -15.01
#